data_AF-A0AAP3HDS6-F1
#
_entry.id   AF-A0AAP3HDS6-F1
#
_cell.length_a   1.000
_cell.length_b   1.000
_cell.length_c   1.000
_cell.angle_alpha   90.00
_cell.angle_beta   90.00
_cell.angle_gamma   90.00
#
_symmetry.space_group_name_H-M   'P 1'
#
loop_
_entity.id
_entity.type
_entity.pdbx_description
1 polymer ?
#
loop_
_entity_poly.entity_id
_entity_poly.type
_entity_poly.pdbx_seq_one_letter_code
_entity_poly.pdbx_strand_id
1 'polypeptide(L)'
;MKEQQKAIFIENIKSTCAVDEQMAKELADSLLEIHQLNTGVNEQTLINEVFLTKFALYLKIGKEVALDWVRKNKDLDTPFPSDAVENQPAKDAKKPVENKAQVYGAMTVGRSPVNKALNQLTNDLLKEVVERGKTQKAQKLRAYIFDQLARRLEASLSQEQINDLYNRIRGTGDYTKSESFSEEQLKILKEKVVPELKRELSDLSNGNVNILGLDVSREDKYAFDTTNIFSVWFSNNPAVYMPQHVKTQVEKTAKLNQPGKTRIVFSSLCLNETAQIDFQQWAKENNIELVDIDSIDLKSVSETDAQLLNLAKDELEAMRKGKGGNPAAASDLVRWVDVIIGESSTYIDIDLPMNDKKVTVEVHSGFPVLLNMGSALTKDGQQPAMENPAFNTDMIAYSKDKEARRQIIEGVAKKIIARYENCAKYIEESKNEELVRLKNSPGYKLFIEKTDGKFDLCALRAAVSEAHQDALSFATFFGAEYFAKTFATQELIPVIKEAIQHQNQDLLTSVIENHIEKQHLNDYPKTPDGIKKLLKSFQGIVYKPLVMEFSGPSAVSSSWVEAISGRSIPRNFEYLAEPMSQPLRVLQHHACVSGKANFSSDNIPKWCELQSDVEKRQQQREDGLSWLPDAQEKLKREGQQAKLEEEQRIKLEEEQRIKLEEEQRIKLEEEQRIKLEEEQQIKLEEEQQIKLEEEHKSKKYFAQSDAIDLILNNFENEINSIGAYYAPAKQRAIELLDTLRKYKEEAFNDPSREKLISFAQNTKRAIQEATPILQKDLGWGDYLTNLAKQLVNAVTFAVAYAVTFGTTGHQGFFALKSSLAVSQSQNLVEALNSELSQKNC
;
A
#
# COMPACT_ATOMS: atom_id res chain seq x y z
N MET A 1 -28.32 -63.32 -19.26
CA MET A 1 -27.07 -64.11 -19.27
C MET A 1 -27.24 -65.49 -18.62
N LYS A 2 -26.79 -66.59 -19.26
CA LYS A 2 -26.80 -67.96 -18.64
C LYS A 2 -25.68 -68.09 -17.59
N GLU A 3 -25.82 -68.97 -16.57
CA GLU A 3 -24.82 -69.11 -15.47
C GLU A 3 -23.37 -69.33 -15.97
N GLN A 4 -23.17 -70.16 -16.99
CA GLN A 4 -21.85 -70.39 -17.58
C GLN A 4 -21.25 -69.12 -18.24
N GLN A 5 -22.08 -68.28 -18.85
CA GLN A 5 -21.62 -67.01 -19.45
C GLN A 5 -21.29 -65.97 -18.38
N LYS A 6 -22.01 -65.98 -17.25
CA LYS A 6 -21.73 -65.10 -16.10
C LYS A 6 -20.37 -65.44 -15.46
N ALA A 7 -20.03 -66.72 -15.34
CA ALA A 7 -18.72 -67.15 -14.83
C ALA A 7 -17.56 -66.66 -15.71
N ILE A 8 -17.69 -66.80 -17.05
CA ILE A 8 -16.69 -66.31 -18.01
C ILE A 8 -16.56 -64.77 -17.94
N PHE A 9 -17.69 -64.06 -17.83
CA PHE A 9 -17.68 -62.60 -17.71
C PHE A 9 -16.94 -62.11 -16.45
N ILE A 10 -17.18 -62.76 -15.30
CA ILE A 10 -16.46 -62.47 -14.05
C ILE A 10 -14.96 -62.74 -14.20
N GLU A 11 -14.58 -63.84 -14.85
CA GLU A 11 -13.18 -64.18 -15.10
C GLU A 11 -12.49 -63.15 -16.02
N ASN A 12 -13.18 -62.68 -17.05
CA ASN A 12 -12.69 -61.63 -17.96
C ASN A 12 -12.51 -60.28 -17.26
N ILE A 13 -13.42 -59.89 -16.36
CA ILE A 13 -13.26 -58.69 -15.53
C ILE A 13 -12.05 -58.85 -14.61
N LYS A 14 -11.95 -59.99 -13.92
CA LYS A 14 -10.85 -60.29 -13.00
C LYS A 14 -9.48 -60.18 -13.69
N SER A 15 -9.34 -60.79 -14.88
CA SER A 15 -8.08 -60.80 -15.64
C SER A 15 -7.76 -59.44 -16.25
N THR A 16 -8.72 -58.79 -16.91
CA THR A 16 -8.50 -57.54 -17.66
C THR A 16 -8.37 -56.32 -16.74
N CYS A 17 -9.19 -56.26 -15.68
CA CYS A 17 -9.17 -55.16 -14.71
C CYS A 17 -8.14 -55.38 -13.57
N ALA A 18 -7.51 -56.56 -13.51
CA ALA A 18 -6.56 -56.95 -12.48
C ALA A 18 -7.09 -56.74 -11.04
N VAL A 19 -8.33 -57.14 -10.80
CA VAL A 19 -9.00 -57.05 -9.48
C VAL A 19 -9.12 -58.43 -8.84
N ASP A 20 -9.39 -58.46 -7.53
CA ASP A 20 -9.69 -59.72 -6.85
C ASP A 20 -11.07 -60.29 -7.27
N GLU A 21 -11.32 -61.54 -6.87
CA GLU A 21 -12.53 -62.25 -7.27
C GLU A 21 -13.81 -61.65 -6.66
N GLN A 22 -13.73 -61.05 -5.47
CA GLN A 22 -14.89 -60.44 -4.83
C GLN A 22 -15.30 -59.16 -5.57
N MET A 23 -14.34 -58.28 -5.83
CA MET A 23 -14.54 -57.07 -6.61
C MET A 23 -15.02 -57.37 -8.04
N ALA A 24 -14.47 -58.41 -8.68
CA ALA A 24 -14.93 -58.84 -10.01
C ALA A 24 -16.41 -59.25 -10.02
N LYS A 25 -16.89 -59.96 -8.99
CA LYS A 25 -18.30 -60.33 -8.84
C LYS A 25 -19.18 -59.10 -8.65
N GLU A 26 -18.79 -58.18 -7.77
CA GLU A 26 -19.53 -56.94 -7.53
C GLU A 26 -19.65 -56.06 -8.78
N LEU A 27 -18.55 -55.91 -9.53
CA LEU A 27 -18.53 -55.15 -10.78
C LEU A 27 -19.41 -55.82 -11.86
N ALA A 28 -19.35 -57.14 -11.98
CA ALA A 28 -20.18 -57.89 -12.91
C ALA A 28 -21.67 -57.70 -12.62
N ASP A 29 -22.08 -57.78 -11.35
CA ASP A 29 -23.46 -57.57 -10.94
C ASP A 29 -23.93 -56.14 -11.23
N SER A 30 -23.08 -55.14 -10.95
CA SER A 30 -23.38 -53.72 -11.22
C SER A 30 -23.54 -53.43 -12.72
N LEU A 31 -22.66 -54.00 -13.58
CA LEU A 31 -22.74 -53.83 -15.03
C LEU A 31 -23.98 -54.51 -15.63
N LEU A 32 -24.36 -55.68 -15.11
CA LEU A 32 -25.57 -56.39 -15.50
C LEU A 32 -26.84 -55.61 -15.10
N GLU A 33 -26.85 -54.98 -13.93
CA GLU A 33 -27.95 -54.11 -13.50
C GLU A 33 -28.09 -52.90 -14.43
N ILE A 34 -26.98 -52.24 -14.79
CA ILE A 34 -26.97 -51.12 -15.74
C ILE A 34 -27.54 -51.54 -17.10
N HIS A 35 -27.18 -52.74 -17.59
CA HIS A 35 -27.73 -53.31 -18.82
C HIS A 35 -29.26 -53.54 -18.73
N GLN A 36 -29.76 -54.02 -17.60
CA GLN A 36 -31.20 -54.28 -17.41
C GLN A 36 -32.04 -52.99 -17.37
N LEU A 37 -31.46 -51.89 -16.89
CA LEU A 37 -32.15 -50.60 -16.74
C LEU A 37 -32.06 -49.70 -17.98
N ASN A 38 -31.06 -49.89 -18.85
CA ASN A 38 -30.75 -49.00 -19.96
C ASN A 38 -30.81 -49.76 -21.31
N THR A 39 -31.84 -49.54 -22.13
CA THR A 39 -32.13 -50.31 -23.35
C THR A 39 -31.09 -50.17 -24.50
N GLY A 40 -30.01 -49.42 -24.28
CA GLY A 40 -28.98 -49.13 -25.29
C GLY A 40 -27.67 -49.94 -25.17
N VAL A 41 -27.41 -50.65 -24.07
CA VAL A 41 -26.16 -51.44 -23.89
C VAL A 41 -26.47 -52.90 -24.18
N ASN A 42 -25.77 -53.56 -25.10
CA ASN A 42 -25.97 -54.97 -25.43
C ASN A 42 -25.11 -55.89 -24.51
N GLU A 43 -25.58 -57.10 -24.17
CA GLU A 43 -24.77 -58.11 -23.44
C GLU A 43 -23.44 -58.40 -24.17
N GLN A 44 -23.41 -58.33 -25.51
CA GLN A 44 -22.20 -58.51 -26.31
C GLN A 44 -21.17 -57.37 -26.13
N THR A 45 -21.62 -56.15 -25.83
CA THR A 45 -20.76 -54.99 -25.56
C THR A 45 -20.03 -55.17 -24.24
N LEU A 46 -20.69 -55.70 -23.21
CA LEU A 46 -20.10 -55.89 -21.88
C LEU A 46 -18.96 -56.93 -21.85
N ILE A 47 -19.00 -57.91 -22.76
CA ILE A 47 -17.95 -58.94 -22.88
C ILE A 47 -16.89 -58.59 -23.93
N ASN A 48 -16.97 -57.41 -24.56
CA ASN A 48 -16.02 -56.95 -25.57
C ASN A 48 -14.69 -56.57 -24.91
N GLU A 49 -13.57 -57.01 -25.49
CA GLU A 49 -12.21 -56.72 -25.01
C GLU A 49 -11.90 -55.22 -25.00
N VAL A 50 -12.36 -54.46 -26.01
CA VAL A 50 -12.21 -53.00 -26.08
C VAL A 50 -12.93 -52.33 -24.91
N PHE A 51 -14.17 -52.75 -24.64
CA PHE A 51 -14.95 -52.25 -23.50
C PHE A 51 -14.25 -52.56 -22.18
N LEU A 52 -13.85 -53.82 -21.94
CA LEU A 52 -13.19 -54.22 -20.69
C LEU A 52 -11.85 -53.50 -20.48
N THR A 53 -11.10 -53.26 -21.56
CA THR A 53 -9.86 -52.49 -21.50
C THR A 53 -10.13 -51.02 -21.16
N LYS A 54 -11.14 -50.39 -21.76
CA LYS A 54 -11.58 -49.04 -21.39
C LYS A 54 -12.02 -49.00 -19.93
N PHE A 55 -12.94 -49.88 -19.54
CA PHE A 55 -13.49 -49.98 -18.19
C PHE A 55 -12.39 -50.17 -17.14
N ALA A 56 -11.39 -50.99 -17.42
CA ALA A 56 -10.21 -51.16 -16.55
C ALA A 56 -9.44 -49.86 -16.33
N LEU A 57 -9.32 -48.98 -17.34
CA LEU A 57 -8.67 -47.69 -17.18
C LEU A 57 -9.52 -46.71 -16.35
N TYR A 58 -10.83 -46.66 -16.57
CA TYR A 58 -11.74 -45.85 -15.72
C TYR A 58 -11.74 -46.33 -14.26
N LEU A 59 -11.64 -47.65 -14.05
CA LEU A 59 -11.61 -48.25 -12.72
C LEU A 59 -10.39 -47.82 -11.90
N LYS A 60 -9.25 -47.51 -12.56
CA LYS A 60 -8.06 -46.95 -11.91
C LYS A 60 -8.31 -45.57 -11.29
N ILE A 61 -9.33 -44.85 -11.76
CA ILE A 61 -9.78 -43.57 -11.17
C ILE A 61 -10.67 -43.89 -9.96
N GLY A 62 -11.69 -44.74 -10.14
CA GLY A 62 -12.53 -45.23 -9.06
C GLY A 62 -13.70 -46.10 -9.55
N LYS A 63 -14.20 -46.99 -8.67
CA LYS A 63 -15.32 -47.92 -8.97
C LYS A 63 -16.56 -47.18 -9.46
N GLU A 64 -17.05 -46.22 -8.70
CA GLU A 64 -18.28 -45.49 -9.06
C GLU A 64 -18.11 -44.64 -10.33
N VAL A 65 -16.93 -44.07 -10.55
CA VAL A 65 -16.60 -43.32 -11.78
C VAL A 65 -16.67 -44.22 -13.01
N ALA A 66 -16.12 -45.44 -12.91
CA ALA A 66 -16.18 -46.41 -14.00
C ALA A 66 -17.62 -46.84 -14.31
N LEU A 67 -18.44 -47.10 -13.28
CA LEU A 67 -19.84 -47.46 -13.47
C LEU A 67 -20.67 -46.29 -14.03
N ASP A 68 -20.43 -45.07 -13.56
CA ASP A 68 -21.10 -43.86 -14.06
C ASP A 68 -20.75 -43.57 -15.53
N TRP A 69 -19.49 -43.78 -15.93
CA TRP A 69 -19.09 -43.74 -17.33
C TRP A 69 -19.91 -44.70 -18.20
N VAL A 70 -20.12 -45.95 -17.74
CA VAL A 70 -20.95 -46.93 -18.46
C VAL A 70 -22.41 -46.47 -18.57
N ARG A 71 -22.96 -45.85 -17.52
CA ARG A 71 -24.35 -45.35 -17.52
C ARG A 71 -24.57 -44.21 -18.51
N LYS A 72 -23.59 -43.31 -18.64
CA LYS A 72 -23.70 -42.07 -19.42
C LYS A 72 -23.31 -42.21 -20.89
N ASN A 73 -22.49 -43.19 -21.25
CA ASN A 73 -21.95 -43.33 -22.61
C ASN A 73 -22.65 -44.43 -23.41
N LYS A 74 -22.93 -44.15 -24.68
CA LYS A 74 -23.60 -45.09 -25.59
C LYS A 74 -22.62 -45.91 -26.43
N ASP A 75 -21.42 -45.39 -26.68
CA ASP A 75 -20.43 -45.98 -27.59
C ASP A 75 -19.31 -46.71 -26.83
N LEU A 76 -19.70 -47.69 -26.01
CA LEU A 76 -18.84 -48.36 -25.02
C LEU A 76 -17.77 -49.30 -25.61
N ASP A 77 -17.94 -49.76 -26.85
CA ASP A 77 -17.04 -50.68 -27.56
C ASP A 77 -16.21 -50.03 -28.67
N THR A 78 -16.30 -48.71 -28.82
CA THR A 78 -15.42 -47.97 -29.72
C THR A 78 -14.00 -47.91 -29.16
N PRO A 79 -12.94 -48.01 -29.99
CA PRO A 79 -11.57 -47.76 -29.54
C PRO A 79 -11.42 -46.32 -29.01
N PHE A 80 -10.36 -46.06 -28.22
CA PHE A 80 -9.99 -44.68 -27.93
C PHE A 80 -9.63 -43.93 -29.24
N PRO A 81 -9.83 -42.61 -29.29
CA PRO A 81 -9.52 -41.82 -30.48
C PRO A 81 -8.05 -41.99 -30.88
N SER A 82 -7.79 -42.34 -32.14
CA SER A 82 -6.42 -42.30 -32.68
C SER A 82 -6.12 -40.89 -33.15
N ASP A 83 -5.43 -40.09 -32.34
CA ASP A 83 -4.98 -38.77 -32.79
C ASP A 83 -3.90 -38.94 -33.87
N ALA A 84 -4.28 -38.64 -35.12
CA ALA A 84 -3.36 -38.38 -36.20
C ALA A 84 -2.72 -36.99 -36.05
N VAL A 85 -1.94 -36.79 -34.99
CA VAL A 85 -0.82 -35.84 -34.95
C VAL A 85 0.28 -36.53 -34.13
N GLU A 86 1.01 -37.42 -34.80
CA GLU A 86 2.31 -37.86 -34.32
C GLU A 86 3.22 -36.64 -34.18
N ASN A 87 3.57 -36.29 -32.95
CA ASN A 87 4.94 -35.92 -32.65
C ASN A 87 5.34 -36.69 -31.41
N GLN A 88 6.19 -37.69 -31.63
CA GLN A 88 6.83 -38.50 -30.63
C GLN A 88 7.29 -37.61 -29.45
N PRO A 89 7.06 -38.00 -28.19
CA PRO A 89 7.92 -37.51 -27.13
C PRO A 89 9.31 -38.07 -27.43
N ALA A 90 10.19 -37.24 -27.99
CA ALA A 90 11.60 -37.49 -27.92
C ALA A 90 11.93 -37.78 -26.44
N LYS A 91 12.65 -38.87 -26.23
CA LYS A 91 13.24 -39.24 -24.95
C LYS A 91 14.22 -38.15 -24.50
N ASP A 92 13.70 -37.04 -23.98
CA ASP A 92 14.46 -36.00 -23.30
C ASP A 92 14.12 -36.01 -21.80
N ALA A 93 14.05 -37.22 -21.23
CA ALA A 93 14.76 -37.39 -19.98
C ALA A 93 16.23 -37.36 -20.35
N LYS A 94 16.88 -36.23 -20.08
CA LYS A 94 18.31 -36.17 -19.82
C LYS A 94 18.66 -37.33 -18.88
N LYS A 95 19.00 -38.49 -19.45
CA LYS A 95 20.21 -39.14 -18.98
C LYS A 95 21.24 -38.03 -19.03
N PRO A 96 22.00 -37.79 -17.96
CA PRO A 96 23.29 -37.18 -18.19
C PRO A 96 23.86 -37.98 -19.37
N VAL A 97 24.42 -37.30 -20.36
CA VAL A 97 25.55 -37.92 -21.02
C VAL A 97 26.55 -38.12 -19.88
N GLU A 98 26.38 -39.21 -19.12
CA GLU A 98 27.47 -40.04 -18.72
C GLU A 98 28.15 -40.29 -20.05
N ASN A 99 29.09 -39.40 -20.38
CA ASN A 99 30.33 -39.85 -20.94
C ASN A 99 30.74 -40.99 -20.01
N LYS A 100 30.34 -42.21 -20.40
CA LYS A 100 31.00 -43.45 -20.01
C LYS A 100 32.37 -43.41 -20.63
N ALA A 101 33.16 -42.54 -20.02
CA ALA A 101 34.58 -42.42 -19.96
C ALA A 101 34.84 -41.73 -18.61
N GLN A 102 34.29 -42.30 -17.52
CA GLN A 102 35.07 -42.34 -16.28
C GLN A 102 36.31 -43.18 -16.60
N VAL A 103 37.30 -42.58 -17.24
CA VAL A 103 38.66 -43.13 -17.30
C VAL A 103 39.53 -42.48 -16.22
N TYR A 104 38.89 -42.00 -15.15
CA TYR A 104 39.55 -41.78 -13.88
C TYR A 104 38.61 -42.23 -12.76
N GLY A 105 38.45 -43.55 -12.62
CA GLY A 105 38.36 -44.09 -11.26
C GLY A 105 39.58 -43.52 -10.53
N ALA A 106 39.34 -42.86 -9.40
CA ALA A 106 40.25 -41.98 -8.69
C ALA A 106 41.71 -42.17 -9.12
N MET A 107 42.28 -41.15 -9.78
CA MET A 107 43.73 -41.04 -9.96
C MET A 107 44.38 -40.76 -8.59
N THR A 108 44.03 -41.58 -7.59
CA THR A 108 44.57 -41.59 -6.25
C THR A 108 45.91 -42.31 -6.31
N VAL A 109 46.94 -41.48 -6.18
CA VAL A 109 48.21 -41.80 -5.51
C VAL A 109 49.01 -42.93 -6.17
N GLY A 110 49.68 -42.61 -7.27
CA GLY A 110 50.79 -43.41 -7.81
C GLY A 110 52.06 -42.57 -7.95
N ARG A 111 53.23 -43.14 -7.60
CA ARG A 111 54.58 -42.55 -7.78
C ARG A 111 55.02 -42.49 -9.27
N SER A 112 54.09 -42.38 -10.22
CA SER A 112 54.44 -42.34 -11.66
C SER A 112 55.17 -41.02 -11.99
N PRO A 113 56.24 -41.06 -12.80
CA PRO A 113 56.90 -39.86 -13.33
C PRO A 113 55.95 -38.89 -14.05
N VAL A 114 54.90 -39.40 -14.71
CA VAL A 114 53.83 -38.61 -15.37
C VAL A 114 53.11 -37.72 -14.35
N ASN A 115 52.66 -38.31 -13.24
CA ASN A 115 51.95 -37.59 -12.18
C ASN A 115 52.84 -36.55 -11.51
N LYS A 116 54.12 -36.85 -11.29
CA LYS A 116 55.07 -35.89 -10.71
C LYS A 116 55.26 -34.68 -11.64
N ALA A 117 55.37 -34.92 -12.94
CA ALA A 117 55.48 -33.86 -13.94
C ALA A 117 54.21 -33.00 -14.04
N LEU A 118 53.01 -33.60 -14.07
CA LEU A 118 51.74 -32.85 -14.03
C LEU A 118 51.60 -32.00 -12.75
N ASN A 119 51.96 -32.56 -11.59
CA ASN A 119 51.93 -31.82 -10.33
C ASN A 119 52.92 -30.65 -10.33
N GLN A 120 54.11 -30.81 -10.91
CA GLN A 120 55.09 -29.74 -11.05
C GLN A 120 54.55 -28.63 -11.95
N LEU A 121 54.06 -28.97 -13.14
CA LEU A 121 53.44 -28.02 -14.06
C LEU A 121 52.27 -27.27 -13.42
N THR A 122 51.42 -27.99 -12.70
CA THR A 122 50.29 -27.42 -11.96
C THR A 122 50.78 -26.40 -10.94
N ASN A 123 51.79 -26.73 -10.14
CA ASN A 123 52.33 -25.83 -9.13
C ASN A 123 53.02 -24.61 -9.75
N ASP A 124 53.67 -24.76 -10.90
CA ASP A 124 54.32 -23.66 -11.61
C ASP A 124 53.28 -22.70 -12.18
N LEU A 125 52.24 -23.22 -12.85
CA LEU A 125 51.08 -22.42 -13.27
C LEU A 125 50.40 -21.72 -12.10
N LEU A 126 50.19 -22.42 -10.99
CA LEU A 126 49.54 -21.86 -9.81
C LEU A 126 50.33 -20.69 -9.21
N LYS A 127 51.67 -20.72 -9.25
CA LYS A 127 52.51 -19.59 -8.79
C LYS A 127 52.40 -18.37 -9.71
N GLU A 128 52.13 -18.56 -10.99
CA GLU A 128 51.97 -17.47 -11.95
C GLU A 128 50.61 -16.77 -11.79
N VAL A 129 49.54 -17.51 -11.51
CA VAL A 129 48.15 -16.97 -11.57
C VAL A 129 47.52 -16.64 -10.23
N VAL A 130 48.10 -17.10 -9.11
CA VAL A 130 47.55 -16.89 -7.75
C VAL A 130 48.25 -15.75 -7.04
N GLU A 131 47.48 -15.00 -6.25
CA GLU A 131 47.98 -13.93 -5.39
C GLU A 131 49.14 -14.41 -4.50
N ARG A 132 50.19 -13.59 -4.41
CA ARG A 132 51.41 -13.93 -3.67
C ARG A 132 51.06 -14.34 -2.23
N GLY A 133 51.52 -15.53 -1.83
CA GLY A 133 51.29 -16.07 -0.48
C GLY A 133 49.97 -16.83 -0.29
N LYS A 134 49.08 -16.88 -1.30
CA LYS A 134 47.80 -17.61 -1.23
C LYS A 134 47.80 -18.96 -1.97
N THR A 135 48.92 -19.35 -2.57
CA THR A 135 49.09 -20.63 -3.29
C THR A 135 48.64 -21.86 -2.49
N GLN A 136 48.92 -21.89 -1.17
CA GLN A 136 48.51 -22.99 -0.29
C GLN A 136 46.99 -23.03 0.00
N LYS A 137 46.31 -21.88 -0.12
CA LYS A 137 44.85 -21.74 0.07
C LYS A 137 44.08 -22.03 -1.22
N ALA A 138 44.72 -21.89 -2.39
CA ALA A 138 44.13 -22.13 -3.71
C ALA A 138 44.01 -23.64 -4.08
N GLN A 139 43.62 -24.50 -3.13
CA GLN A 139 43.57 -25.95 -3.33
C GLN A 139 42.58 -26.39 -4.41
N LYS A 140 41.42 -25.72 -4.49
CA LYS A 140 40.40 -25.97 -5.53
C LYS A 140 40.92 -25.64 -6.93
N LEU A 141 41.55 -24.47 -7.08
CA LEU A 141 42.18 -24.04 -8.34
C LEU A 141 43.35 -24.96 -8.72
N ARG A 142 44.14 -25.42 -7.75
CA ARG A 142 45.18 -26.43 -8.00
C ARG A 142 44.61 -27.73 -8.56
N ALA A 143 43.54 -28.24 -7.96
CA ALA A 143 42.87 -29.47 -8.42
C ALA A 143 42.31 -29.29 -9.84
N TYR A 144 41.73 -28.13 -10.12
CA TYR A 144 41.23 -27.76 -11.44
C TYR A 144 42.32 -27.73 -12.51
N ILE A 145 43.40 -26.98 -12.27
CA ILE A 145 44.53 -26.88 -13.21
C ILE A 145 45.06 -28.28 -13.52
N PHE A 146 45.23 -29.11 -12.48
CA PHE A 146 45.69 -30.48 -12.65
C PHE A 146 44.76 -31.31 -13.54
N ASP A 147 43.46 -31.30 -13.26
CA ASP A 147 42.43 -32.04 -14.02
C ASP A 147 42.35 -31.55 -15.48
N GLN A 148 42.40 -30.23 -15.70
CA GLN A 148 42.36 -29.66 -17.04
C GLN A 148 43.61 -29.98 -17.87
N LEU A 149 44.80 -29.93 -17.26
CA LEU A 149 46.02 -30.37 -17.93
C LEU A 149 45.92 -31.83 -18.38
N ALA A 150 45.41 -32.71 -17.53
CA ALA A 150 45.27 -34.13 -17.84
C ALA A 150 44.24 -34.39 -18.95
N ARG A 151 43.03 -33.85 -18.82
CA ARG A 151 41.93 -34.07 -19.78
C ARG A 151 42.23 -33.50 -21.16
N ARG A 152 42.79 -32.28 -21.23
CA ARG A 152 43.11 -31.62 -22.50
C ARG A 152 44.28 -32.28 -23.21
N LEU A 153 45.24 -32.82 -22.45
CA LEU A 153 46.28 -33.67 -23.00
C LEU A 153 45.65 -34.91 -23.63
N GLU A 154 44.88 -35.70 -22.88
CA GLU A 154 44.22 -36.92 -23.39
C GLU A 154 43.37 -36.64 -24.64
N ALA A 155 42.56 -35.58 -24.63
CA ALA A 155 41.73 -35.19 -25.77
C ALA A 155 42.53 -34.75 -27.01
N SER A 156 43.81 -34.42 -26.85
CA SER A 156 44.71 -34.05 -27.94
C SER A 156 45.57 -35.22 -28.45
N LEU A 157 45.42 -36.42 -27.88
CA LEU A 157 46.19 -37.61 -28.22
C LEU A 157 45.38 -38.59 -29.09
N SER A 158 46.08 -39.33 -29.97
CA SER A 158 45.51 -40.48 -30.66
C SER A 158 45.31 -41.67 -29.72
N GLN A 159 44.50 -42.65 -30.09
CA GLN A 159 44.28 -43.84 -29.26
C GLN A 159 45.57 -44.60 -28.93
N GLU A 160 46.54 -44.63 -29.84
CA GLU A 160 47.86 -45.22 -29.62
C GLU A 160 48.68 -44.43 -28.59
N GLN A 161 48.66 -43.10 -28.68
CA GLN A 161 49.32 -42.20 -27.74
C GLN A 161 48.67 -42.22 -26.35
N ILE A 162 47.36 -42.41 -26.27
CA ILE A 162 46.61 -42.62 -25.01
C ILE A 162 47.05 -43.93 -24.35
N ASN A 163 47.21 -45.00 -25.12
CA ASN A 163 47.70 -46.28 -24.61
C ASN A 163 49.15 -46.17 -24.10
N ASP A 164 50.04 -45.46 -24.82
CA ASP A 164 51.40 -45.14 -24.34
C ASP A 164 51.37 -44.34 -23.03
N LEU A 165 50.55 -43.28 -22.95
CA LEU A 165 50.37 -42.47 -21.74
C LEU A 165 49.90 -43.35 -20.56
N TYR A 166 48.92 -44.23 -20.77
CA TYR A 166 48.44 -45.12 -19.72
C TYR A 166 49.46 -46.17 -19.29
N ASN A 167 50.27 -46.69 -20.21
CA ASN A 167 51.37 -47.60 -19.87
C ASN A 167 52.43 -46.90 -19.00
N ARG A 168 52.75 -45.64 -19.31
CA ARG A 168 53.65 -44.78 -18.50
C ARG A 168 53.07 -44.43 -17.12
N ILE A 169 51.74 -44.30 -17.01
CA ILE A 169 51.04 -44.09 -15.74
C ILE A 169 51.05 -45.36 -14.87
N ARG A 170 50.74 -46.53 -15.46
CA ARG A 170 50.58 -47.82 -14.76
C ARG A 170 51.90 -48.49 -14.39
N GLY A 171 53.03 -48.08 -14.96
CA GLY A 171 54.35 -48.61 -14.64
C GLY A 171 54.56 -50.06 -15.09
N THR A 172 53.92 -50.50 -16.17
CA THR A 172 54.06 -51.89 -16.65
C THR A 172 55.25 -52.12 -17.61
N GLY A 173 56.19 -51.17 -17.68
CA GLY A 173 57.41 -51.25 -18.51
C GLY A 173 58.70 -51.04 -17.71
N ASP A 174 59.82 -51.52 -18.24
CA ASP A 174 61.17 -51.53 -17.65
C ASP A 174 61.52 -50.20 -16.91
N TYR A 175 61.59 -50.29 -15.58
CA TYR A 175 61.60 -49.16 -14.64
C TYR A 175 62.88 -48.30 -14.67
N THR A 176 63.88 -48.69 -15.45
CA THR A 176 65.18 -48.00 -15.51
C THR A 176 65.24 -46.89 -16.57
N LYS A 177 64.20 -46.76 -17.43
CA LYS A 177 64.14 -45.79 -18.55
C LYS A 177 62.82 -45.02 -18.68
N SER A 178 62.02 -44.91 -17.61
CA SER A 178 60.70 -44.27 -17.67
C SER A 178 60.79 -42.73 -17.75
N GLU A 179 60.79 -42.18 -18.97
CA GLU A 179 60.56 -40.75 -19.21
C GLU A 179 59.12 -40.35 -18.81
N SER A 180 58.95 -39.17 -18.19
CA SER A 180 57.64 -38.70 -17.70
C SER A 180 56.58 -38.54 -18.78
N PHE A 181 56.99 -38.16 -19.99
CA PHE A 181 56.14 -37.94 -21.16
C PHE A 181 57.03 -38.20 -22.38
N SER A 182 56.46 -38.67 -23.48
CA SER A 182 57.18 -38.69 -24.76
C SER A 182 57.44 -37.26 -25.27
N GLU A 183 58.40 -37.08 -26.18
CA GLU A 183 58.68 -35.77 -26.80
C GLU A 183 57.41 -35.16 -27.44
N GLU A 184 56.61 -35.98 -28.13
CA GLU A 184 55.35 -35.56 -28.76
C GLU A 184 54.31 -35.12 -27.72
N GLN A 185 54.16 -35.87 -26.61
CA GLN A 185 53.28 -35.50 -25.50
C GLN A 185 53.73 -34.20 -24.81
N LEU A 186 55.05 -34.01 -24.60
CA LEU A 186 55.62 -32.78 -24.04
C LEU A 186 55.38 -31.59 -24.96
N LYS A 187 55.49 -31.79 -26.27
CA LYS A 187 55.21 -30.77 -27.28
C LYS A 187 53.74 -30.35 -27.22
N ILE A 188 52.79 -31.29 -27.23
CA ILE A 188 51.35 -31.01 -27.08
C ILE A 188 51.07 -30.27 -25.77
N LEU A 189 51.69 -30.72 -24.66
CA LEU A 189 51.50 -30.09 -23.36
C LEU A 189 51.98 -28.64 -23.36
N LYS A 190 53.18 -28.37 -23.88
CA LYS A 190 53.84 -27.04 -23.85
C LYS A 190 53.32 -26.07 -24.90
N GLU A 191 53.02 -26.54 -26.11
CA GLU A 191 52.67 -25.69 -27.25
C GLU A 191 51.16 -25.51 -27.42
N LYS A 192 50.33 -26.43 -26.87
CA LYS A 192 48.87 -26.40 -27.01
C LYS A 192 48.14 -26.32 -25.69
N VAL A 193 48.28 -27.34 -24.84
CA VAL A 193 47.46 -27.49 -23.61
C VAL A 193 47.75 -26.39 -22.58
N VAL A 194 49.02 -26.16 -22.25
CA VAL A 194 49.41 -25.12 -21.30
C VAL A 194 49.05 -23.73 -21.83
N PRO A 195 49.31 -23.34 -23.09
CA PRO A 195 48.87 -22.06 -23.63
C PRO A 195 47.35 -21.90 -23.68
N GLU A 196 46.57 -22.95 -23.95
CA GLU A 196 45.10 -22.90 -23.88
C GLU A 196 44.59 -22.71 -22.45
N LEU A 197 45.13 -23.47 -21.50
CA LEU A 197 44.76 -23.35 -20.09
C LEU A 197 45.25 -22.02 -19.50
N LYS A 198 46.45 -21.57 -19.89
CA LYS A 198 46.91 -20.22 -19.61
C LYS A 198 45.91 -19.24 -20.19
N ARG A 199 45.53 -19.27 -21.47
CA ARG A 199 44.49 -18.37 -22.01
C ARG A 199 43.17 -18.41 -21.22
N GLU A 200 42.67 -19.58 -20.85
CA GLU A 200 41.49 -19.69 -19.96
C GLU A 200 41.71 -19.00 -18.60
N LEU A 201 42.94 -19.05 -18.09
CA LEU A 201 43.40 -18.42 -16.84
C LEU A 201 44.15 -17.09 -17.03
N SER A 202 44.30 -16.51 -18.24
CA SER A 202 45.24 -15.42 -18.58
C SER A 202 44.72 -14.45 -19.66
N ASP A 203 43.76 -14.84 -20.51
CA ASP A 203 42.93 -13.88 -21.30
C ASP A 203 42.03 -13.00 -20.39
N LEU A 204 42.18 -13.21 -19.09
CA LEU A 204 42.01 -12.30 -17.98
C LEU A 204 42.45 -10.82 -18.21
N SER A 205 43.30 -10.51 -19.20
CA SER A 205 43.71 -9.13 -19.55
C SER A 205 42.67 -8.31 -20.32
N ASN A 206 41.63 -8.93 -20.90
CA ASN A 206 40.48 -8.22 -21.48
C ASN A 206 39.19 -8.52 -20.69
N GLY A 207 39.23 -8.41 -19.36
CA GLY A 207 38.01 -8.36 -18.52
C GLY A 207 36.99 -7.29 -18.94
N ASN A 208 37.24 -6.56 -20.02
CA ASN A 208 36.27 -5.79 -20.81
C ASN A 208 35.01 -6.62 -21.02
N VAL A 209 33.96 -6.24 -20.32
CA VAL A 209 32.61 -6.71 -20.57
C VAL A 209 32.00 -5.67 -21.50
N ASN A 210 31.61 -6.07 -22.71
CA ASN A 210 30.95 -5.19 -23.66
C ASN A 210 29.45 -5.50 -23.65
N ILE A 211 28.64 -4.52 -23.25
CA ILE A 211 27.19 -4.64 -23.20
C ILE A 211 26.62 -3.65 -24.20
N LEU A 212 25.88 -4.15 -25.19
CA LEU A 212 25.23 -3.34 -26.23
C LEU A 212 26.20 -2.36 -26.93
N GLY A 213 27.44 -2.80 -27.16
CA GLY A 213 28.46 -2.01 -27.86
C GLY A 213 29.27 -1.08 -26.97
N LEU A 214 29.04 -1.07 -25.65
CA LEU A 214 29.78 -0.22 -24.70
C LEU A 214 30.56 -1.06 -23.69
N ASP A 215 31.85 -0.72 -23.50
CA ASP A 215 32.71 -1.40 -22.54
C ASP A 215 32.45 -0.91 -21.11
N VAL A 216 32.42 -1.86 -20.17
CA VAL A 216 32.46 -1.57 -18.72
C VAL A 216 33.86 -1.06 -18.36
N SER A 217 33.95 0.23 -18.03
CA SER A 217 35.17 0.89 -17.58
C SER A 217 35.60 0.40 -16.20
N ARG A 218 36.91 0.39 -15.93
CA ARG A 218 37.47 0.09 -14.60
C ARG A 218 37.79 1.34 -13.77
N GLU A 219 37.63 2.52 -14.37
CA GLU A 219 37.96 3.82 -13.75
C GLU A 219 36.75 4.46 -13.05
N ASP A 220 35.59 3.81 -13.10
CA ASP A 220 34.33 4.29 -12.51
C ASP A 220 33.94 5.73 -12.93
N LYS A 221 34.11 6.05 -14.21
CA LYS A 221 33.93 7.41 -14.74
C LYS A 221 32.49 7.95 -14.75
N TYR A 222 31.47 7.11 -14.58
CA TYR A 222 30.07 7.54 -14.66
C TYR A 222 29.53 7.88 -13.27
N ALA A 223 29.06 9.11 -13.09
CA ALA A 223 28.42 9.59 -11.88
C ALA A 223 26.91 9.33 -11.88
N PHE A 224 26.35 8.99 -10.72
CA PHE A 224 24.93 8.69 -10.51
C PHE A 224 24.39 9.50 -9.34
N ASP A 225 23.15 9.99 -9.45
CA ASP A 225 22.39 10.51 -8.32
C ASP A 225 21.55 9.40 -7.68
N THR A 226 21.91 9.00 -6.46
CA THR A 226 21.19 7.97 -5.69
C THR A 226 20.08 8.53 -4.81
N THR A 227 19.87 9.85 -4.81
CA THR A 227 18.83 10.54 -4.04
C THR A 227 17.63 10.95 -4.89
N ASN A 228 17.78 11.04 -6.22
CA ASN A 228 16.66 11.14 -7.14
C ASN A 228 16.12 9.75 -7.48
N ILE A 229 15.13 9.29 -6.75
CA ILE A 229 14.54 7.97 -6.92
C ILE A 229 13.18 8.05 -7.62
N PHE A 230 12.85 7.03 -8.40
CA PHE A 230 11.49 6.85 -8.87
C PHE A 230 11.05 5.40 -8.71
N SER A 231 9.77 5.22 -8.39
CA SER A 231 9.10 3.93 -8.35
C SER A 231 7.91 3.97 -9.29
N VAL A 232 7.39 2.81 -9.69
CA VAL A 232 6.23 2.72 -10.57
C VAL A 232 5.10 2.04 -9.82
N TRP A 233 3.89 2.61 -9.91
CA TRP A 233 2.68 2.01 -9.37
C TRP A 233 1.51 2.21 -10.32
N PHE A 234 0.98 1.10 -10.84
CA PHE A 234 -0.22 1.08 -11.64
C PHE A 234 -1.33 0.35 -10.89
N SER A 235 -2.36 1.10 -10.47
CA SER A 235 -3.49 0.50 -9.77
C SER A 235 -4.33 -0.37 -10.71
N ASN A 236 -4.77 -1.52 -10.19
CA ASN A 236 -5.76 -2.39 -10.83
C ASN A 236 -7.18 -2.18 -10.28
N ASN A 237 -7.34 -1.22 -9.36
CA ASN A 237 -8.62 -0.83 -8.78
C ASN A 237 -8.84 0.68 -9.01
N PRO A 238 -9.80 1.07 -9.88
CA PRO A 238 -10.03 2.47 -10.20
C PRO A 238 -10.36 3.38 -9.02
N ALA A 239 -10.87 2.80 -7.92
CA ALA A 239 -11.26 3.57 -6.75
C ALA A 239 -10.15 3.67 -5.68
N VAL A 240 -9.01 3.00 -5.87
CA VAL A 240 -7.93 2.92 -4.88
C VAL A 240 -6.61 3.18 -5.59
N TYR A 241 -6.00 4.34 -5.35
CA TYR A 241 -4.72 4.67 -5.99
C TYR A 241 -3.57 3.80 -5.50
N MET A 242 -3.56 3.40 -4.22
CA MET A 242 -2.50 2.57 -3.63
C MET A 242 -2.99 1.89 -2.32
N PRO A 243 -2.66 0.61 -2.07
CA PRO A 243 -2.95 -0.08 -0.81
C PRO A 243 -2.20 0.53 0.39
N GLN A 244 -2.78 0.43 1.58
CA GLN A 244 -2.25 1.09 2.79
C GLN A 244 -0.83 0.64 3.18
N HIS A 245 -0.51 -0.64 3.04
CA HIS A 245 0.82 -1.17 3.35
C HIS A 245 1.89 -0.59 2.40
N VAL A 246 1.57 -0.44 1.11
CA VAL A 246 2.45 0.20 0.13
C VAL A 246 2.61 1.69 0.44
N LYS A 247 1.52 2.40 0.76
CA LYS A 247 1.59 3.83 1.17
C LYS A 247 2.56 4.02 2.34
N THR A 248 2.43 3.21 3.38
CA THR A 248 3.28 3.28 4.58
C THR A 248 4.76 3.12 4.22
N GLN A 249 5.08 2.18 3.33
CA GLN A 249 6.45 1.94 2.87
C GLN A 249 6.99 3.11 2.03
N VAL A 250 6.17 3.68 1.16
CA VAL A 250 6.54 4.84 0.33
C VAL A 250 6.76 6.09 1.19
N GLU A 251 5.89 6.35 2.17
CA GLU A 251 6.03 7.46 3.12
C GLU A 251 7.33 7.33 3.94
N LYS A 252 7.64 6.11 4.40
CA LYS A 252 8.91 5.83 5.09
C LYS A 252 10.10 6.13 4.18
N THR A 253 10.04 5.65 2.94
CA THR A 253 11.10 5.87 1.94
C THR A 253 11.28 7.35 1.62
N ALA A 254 10.20 8.09 1.38
CA ALA A 254 10.23 9.53 1.12
C ALA A 254 10.84 10.32 2.28
N LYS A 255 10.49 9.98 3.53
CA LYS A 255 11.08 10.59 4.74
C LYS A 255 12.57 10.30 4.87
N LEU A 256 13.00 9.05 4.67
CA LEU A 256 14.40 8.64 4.77
C LEU A 256 15.27 9.21 3.63
N ASN A 257 14.68 9.45 2.46
CA ASN A 257 15.39 9.97 1.29
C ASN A 257 15.65 11.48 1.35
N GLN A 258 15.07 12.23 2.30
CA GLN A 258 15.28 13.68 2.38
C GLN A 258 16.77 14.05 2.59
N PRO A 259 17.30 15.07 1.87
CA PRO A 259 16.60 16.04 1.01
C PRO A 259 16.43 15.62 -0.46
N GLY A 260 16.65 14.35 -0.80
CA GLY A 260 16.44 13.77 -2.13
C GLY A 260 15.00 13.86 -2.65
N LYS A 261 14.82 13.49 -3.92
CA LYS A 261 13.53 13.50 -4.60
C LYS A 261 12.98 12.09 -4.71
N THR A 262 11.72 11.91 -4.34
CA THR A 262 10.99 10.65 -4.51
C THR A 262 9.86 10.87 -5.50
N ARG A 263 9.87 10.11 -6.60
CA ARG A 263 8.87 10.21 -7.67
C ARG A 263 8.08 8.91 -7.80
N ILE A 264 6.80 9.00 -8.15
CA ILE A 264 5.97 7.84 -8.47
C ILE A 264 5.41 8.00 -9.88
N VAL A 265 5.72 7.02 -10.73
CA VAL A 265 5.15 6.89 -12.07
C VAL A 265 3.83 6.14 -11.95
N PHE A 266 2.76 6.72 -12.50
CA PHE A 266 1.42 6.14 -12.48
C PHE A 266 0.67 6.38 -13.79
N SER A 267 -0.52 5.81 -13.92
CA SER A 267 -1.45 6.05 -15.02
C SER A 267 -2.74 6.64 -14.45
N SER A 268 -3.08 7.87 -14.84
CA SER A 268 -4.35 8.49 -14.45
C SER A 268 -5.56 7.72 -14.99
N LEU A 269 -5.46 7.12 -16.18
CA LEU A 269 -6.53 6.31 -16.76
C LEU A 269 -6.83 5.04 -15.94
N CYS A 270 -5.93 4.59 -15.06
CA CYS A 270 -6.18 3.50 -14.13
C CYS A 270 -7.04 3.90 -12.92
N LEU A 271 -7.34 5.18 -12.73
CA LEU A 271 -8.03 5.73 -11.57
C LEU A 271 -9.25 6.55 -11.97
N ASN A 272 -10.27 6.53 -11.11
CA ASN A 272 -11.39 7.46 -11.22
C ASN A 272 -10.97 8.86 -10.70
N GLU A 273 -11.78 9.87 -11.00
CA GLU A 273 -11.47 11.28 -10.68
C GLU A 273 -11.20 11.51 -9.19
N THR A 274 -12.01 10.93 -8.29
CA THR A 274 -11.81 11.03 -6.85
C THR A 274 -10.45 10.46 -6.42
N ALA A 275 -10.13 9.24 -6.85
CA ALA A 275 -8.86 8.60 -6.51
C ALA A 275 -7.65 9.35 -7.09
N GLN A 276 -7.79 10.03 -8.22
CA GLN A 276 -6.72 10.88 -8.77
C GLN A 276 -6.49 12.12 -7.90
N ILE A 277 -7.56 12.82 -7.48
CA ILE A 277 -7.48 13.99 -6.60
C ILE A 277 -6.84 13.59 -5.26
N ASP A 278 -7.30 12.50 -4.66
CA ASP A 278 -6.78 11.99 -3.38
C ASP A 278 -5.30 11.61 -3.50
N PHE A 279 -4.89 11.03 -4.63
CA PHE A 279 -3.50 10.65 -4.85
C PHE A 279 -2.59 11.88 -4.97
N GLN A 280 -3.02 12.91 -5.70
CA GLN A 280 -2.30 14.17 -5.83
C GLN A 280 -2.15 14.88 -4.48
N GLN A 281 -3.22 14.91 -3.68
CA GLN A 281 -3.21 15.51 -2.35
C GLN A 281 -2.24 14.76 -1.42
N TRP A 282 -2.33 13.43 -1.34
CA TRP A 282 -1.44 12.60 -0.54
C TRP A 282 0.04 12.75 -0.95
N ALA A 283 0.32 12.79 -2.27
CA ALA A 283 1.68 12.94 -2.76
C ALA A 283 2.28 14.31 -2.37
N LYS A 284 1.48 15.37 -2.46
CA LYS A 284 1.88 16.73 -2.05
C LYS A 284 2.20 16.79 -0.54
N GLU A 285 1.36 16.18 0.30
CA GLU A 285 1.55 16.13 1.76
C GLU A 285 2.85 15.40 2.15
N ASN A 286 3.30 14.44 1.34
CA ASN A 286 4.49 13.62 1.60
C ASN A 286 5.73 14.06 0.80
N ASN A 287 5.69 15.19 0.11
CA ASN A 287 6.78 15.69 -0.76
C ASN A 287 7.20 14.65 -1.83
N ILE A 288 6.21 14.04 -2.47
CA ILE A 288 6.36 13.06 -3.55
C ILE A 288 5.90 13.70 -4.85
N GLU A 289 6.69 13.53 -5.91
CA GLU A 289 6.33 13.98 -7.26
C GLU A 289 5.62 12.86 -8.02
N LEU A 290 4.49 13.16 -8.65
CA LEU A 290 3.76 12.21 -9.49
C LEU A 290 4.09 12.42 -10.97
N VAL A 291 4.35 11.34 -11.69
CA VAL A 291 4.61 11.33 -13.13
C VAL A 291 3.52 10.50 -13.80
N ASP A 292 2.57 11.16 -14.48
CA ASP A 292 1.48 10.48 -15.18
C ASP A 292 1.90 10.13 -16.62
N ILE A 293 1.99 8.83 -16.92
CA ILE A 293 2.35 8.35 -18.25
C ILE A 293 1.31 8.71 -19.32
N ASP A 294 0.06 8.95 -18.92
CA ASP A 294 -1.03 9.30 -19.83
C ASP A 294 -0.94 10.75 -20.29
N SER A 295 -0.28 11.60 -19.51
CA SER A 295 -0.06 13.02 -19.80
C SER A 295 1.16 13.31 -20.70
N ILE A 296 2.03 12.31 -20.93
CA ILE A 296 3.24 12.48 -21.73
C ILE A 296 2.87 12.64 -23.21
N ASP A 297 3.28 13.76 -23.82
CA ASP A 297 3.13 13.99 -25.25
C ASP A 297 4.08 13.08 -26.05
N LEU A 298 3.51 12.07 -26.71
CA LEU A 298 4.25 11.11 -27.51
C LEU A 298 5.02 11.75 -28.67
N LYS A 299 4.64 12.95 -29.13
CA LYS A 299 5.38 13.67 -30.19
C LYS A 299 6.65 14.34 -29.68
N SER A 300 6.78 14.49 -28.36
CA SER A 300 7.92 15.15 -27.70
C SER A 300 9.04 14.18 -27.31
N VAL A 301 8.81 12.87 -27.42
CA VAL A 301 9.75 11.81 -27.04
C VAL A 301 10.31 11.10 -28.28
N SER A 302 11.32 10.25 -28.10
CA SER A 302 11.87 9.44 -29.19
C SER A 302 10.83 8.43 -29.69
N GLU A 303 11.00 7.93 -30.93
CA GLU A 303 10.13 6.88 -31.48
C GLU A 303 10.12 5.62 -30.60
N THR A 304 11.29 5.22 -30.08
CA THR A 304 11.44 4.08 -29.18
C THR A 304 10.73 4.31 -27.84
N ASP A 305 10.84 5.50 -27.24
CA ASP A 305 10.12 5.86 -26.02
C ASP A 305 8.60 5.85 -26.24
N ALA A 306 8.13 6.39 -27.37
CA ALA A 306 6.72 6.38 -27.72
C ALA A 306 6.18 4.95 -27.89
N GLN A 307 6.95 4.05 -28.49
CA GLN A 307 6.60 2.62 -28.60
C GLN A 307 6.49 1.96 -27.23
N LEU A 308 7.45 2.16 -26.33
CA LEU A 308 7.38 1.62 -24.96
C LEU A 308 6.17 2.17 -24.19
N LEU A 309 5.91 3.47 -24.28
CA LEU A 309 4.76 4.10 -23.63
C LEU A 309 3.44 3.55 -24.16
N ASN A 310 3.33 3.32 -25.47
CA ASN A 310 2.14 2.70 -26.07
C ASN A 310 1.97 1.25 -25.58
N LEU A 311 3.02 0.43 -25.61
CA LEU A 311 2.96 -0.94 -25.08
C LEU A 311 2.56 -0.96 -23.60
N ALA A 312 3.07 -0.04 -22.79
CA ALA A 312 2.69 0.06 -21.38
C ALA A 312 1.22 0.45 -21.22
N LYS A 313 0.72 1.39 -22.04
CA LYS A 313 -0.69 1.80 -22.05
C LYS A 313 -1.60 0.66 -22.51
N ASP A 314 -1.19 -0.13 -23.50
CA ASP A 314 -1.92 -1.30 -23.99
C ASP A 314 -2.01 -2.40 -22.91
N GLU A 315 -0.91 -2.68 -22.20
CA GLU A 315 -0.87 -3.59 -21.05
C GLU A 315 -1.85 -3.14 -19.95
N LEU A 316 -1.87 -1.84 -19.62
CA LEU A 316 -2.79 -1.30 -18.61
C LEU A 316 -4.24 -1.28 -19.07
N GLU A 317 -4.51 -0.98 -20.34
CA GLU A 317 -5.85 -1.04 -20.91
C GLU A 317 -6.39 -2.47 -20.92
N ALA A 318 -5.58 -3.44 -21.35
CA ALA A 318 -5.92 -4.85 -21.32
C ALA A 318 -6.14 -5.36 -19.89
N MET A 319 -5.33 -4.91 -18.93
CA MET A 319 -5.53 -5.21 -17.50
C MET A 319 -6.90 -4.70 -17.02
N ARG A 320 -7.24 -3.44 -17.29
CA ARG A 320 -8.53 -2.85 -16.90
C ARG A 320 -9.73 -3.60 -17.51
N LYS A 321 -9.57 -4.11 -18.73
CA LYS A 321 -10.59 -4.91 -19.43
C LYS A 321 -10.62 -6.38 -19.04
N GLY A 322 -9.69 -6.85 -18.18
CA GLY A 322 -9.56 -8.27 -17.83
C GLY A 322 -9.08 -9.15 -19.00
N LYS A 323 -8.36 -8.57 -19.96
CA LYS A 323 -7.90 -9.23 -21.20
C LYS A 323 -6.40 -9.57 -21.18
N GLY A 324 -5.90 -10.00 -20.01
CA GLY A 324 -4.54 -10.54 -19.85
C GLY A 324 -3.40 -9.52 -19.81
N GLY A 325 -3.72 -8.22 -19.76
CA GLY A 325 -2.72 -7.18 -19.52
C GLY A 325 -2.15 -7.25 -18.09
N ASN A 326 -0.91 -6.81 -17.92
CA ASN A 326 -0.15 -6.97 -16.69
C ASN A 326 0.53 -5.65 -16.23
N PRO A 327 0.25 -5.16 -15.01
CA PRO A 327 0.82 -3.92 -14.50
C PRO A 327 2.33 -4.03 -14.21
N ALA A 328 2.86 -5.23 -13.89
CA ALA A 328 4.31 -5.40 -13.77
C ALA A 328 4.99 -5.33 -15.13
N ALA A 329 4.37 -5.87 -16.19
CA ALA A 329 4.88 -5.73 -17.55
C ALA A 329 4.87 -4.26 -18.01
N ALA A 330 3.78 -3.52 -17.74
CA ALA A 330 3.75 -2.07 -17.96
C ALA A 330 4.84 -1.35 -17.15
N SER A 331 5.06 -1.74 -15.89
CA SER A 331 6.13 -1.19 -15.06
C SER A 331 7.51 -1.45 -15.65
N ASP A 332 7.78 -2.68 -16.08
CA ASP A 332 9.02 -3.06 -16.73
C ASP A 332 9.32 -2.21 -17.97
N LEU A 333 8.31 -1.91 -18.78
CA LEU A 333 8.43 -1.09 -20.00
C LEU A 333 8.82 0.37 -19.69
N VAL A 334 8.14 1.00 -18.73
CA VAL A 334 8.34 2.44 -18.44
C VAL A 334 9.67 2.74 -17.75
N ARG A 335 10.35 1.73 -17.18
CA ARG A 335 11.72 1.86 -16.64
C ARG A 335 12.75 2.24 -17.71
N TRP A 336 12.42 2.11 -19.00
CA TRP A 336 13.35 2.36 -20.11
C TRP A 336 13.00 3.60 -20.93
N VAL A 337 12.18 4.51 -20.39
CA VAL A 337 11.74 5.72 -21.08
C VAL A 337 12.54 6.94 -20.59
N ASP A 338 13.28 7.63 -21.47
CA ASP A 338 14.23 8.70 -21.07
C ASP A 338 13.55 9.85 -20.34
N VAL A 339 12.33 10.25 -20.75
CA VAL A 339 11.60 11.35 -20.07
C VAL A 339 11.17 11.00 -18.64
N ILE A 340 10.94 9.71 -18.35
CA ILE A 340 10.61 9.24 -17.00
C ILE A 340 11.88 9.20 -16.13
N ILE A 341 12.97 8.68 -16.69
CA ILE A 341 14.29 8.62 -16.05
C ILE A 341 14.77 10.04 -15.68
N GLY A 342 14.65 11.00 -16.60
CA GLY A 342 15.09 12.39 -16.38
C GLY A 342 16.60 12.56 -16.46
N GLU A 343 17.19 13.49 -15.71
CA GLU A 343 18.63 13.82 -15.83
C GLU A 343 19.57 12.74 -15.27
N SER A 344 19.22 12.13 -14.14
CA SER A 344 19.86 10.95 -13.54
C SER A 344 18.95 10.53 -12.39
N SER A 345 18.67 9.23 -12.29
CA SER A 345 17.81 8.71 -11.23
C SER A 345 18.10 7.25 -10.94
N THR A 346 17.53 6.75 -9.85
CA THR A 346 17.55 5.33 -9.52
C THR A 346 16.11 4.81 -9.45
N TYR A 347 15.76 3.90 -10.35
CA TYR A 347 14.53 3.12 -10.26
C TYR A 347 14.63 2.14 -9.08
N ILE A 348 13.57 2.05 -8.28
CA ILE A 348 13.44 1.13 -7.16
C ILE A 348 12.01 0.56 -7.16
N ASP A 349 11.87 -0.77 -7.12
CA ASP A 349 10.58 -1.43 -6.87
C ASP A 349 9.96 -0.86 -5.59
N ILE A 350 8.67 -0.53 -5.63
CA ILE A 350 8.03 0.35 -4.64
C ILE A 350 8.01 -0.22 -3.21
N ASP A 351 8.13 -1.54 -3.08
CA ASP A 351 8.12 -2.30 -1.84
C ASP A 351 9.53 -2.50 -1.24
N LEU A 352 10.59 -2.11 -1.96
CA LEU A 352 11.95 -2.31 -1.46
C LEU A 352 12.26 -1.42 -0.25
N PRO A 353 12.80 -2.00 0.83
CA PRO A 353 13.20 -1.24 2.01
C PRO A 353 14.45 -0.41 1.77
N MET A 354 14.35 0.89 2.03
CA MET A 354 15.49 1.79 2.19
C MET A 354 16.18 1.51 3.53
N ASN A 355 17.51 1.46 3.55
CA ASN A 355 18.26 1.21 4.79
C ASN A 355 18.36 2.48 5.65
N ASP A 356 18.37 2.32 6.97
CA ASP A 356 18.55 3.41 7.96
C ASP A 356 20.01 3.92 8.03
N LYS A 357 20.70 3.99 6.89
CA LYS A 357 22.06 4.53 6.75
C LYS A 357 22.02 5.90 6.09
N LYS A 358 23.05 6.72 6.35
CA LYS A 358 23.21 8.03 5.70
C LYS A 358 23.23 7.85 4.18
N VAL A 359 22.33 8.54 3.49
CA VAL A 359 22.23 8.48 2.04
C VAL A 359 23.47 9.12 1.42
N THR A 360 24.19 8.37 0.61
CA THR A 360 25.23 8.93 -0.27
C THR A 360 24.54 9.61 -1.43
N VAL A 361 24.92 10.85 -1.74
CA VAL A 361 24.26 11.63 -2.81
C VAL A 361 24.73 11.17 -4.19
N GLU A 362 26.04 11.01 -4.35
CA GLU A 362 26.66 10.68 -5.62
C GLU A 362 27.52 9.43 -5.51
N VAL A 363 27.31 8.49 -6.43
CA VAL A 363 28.12 7.28 -6.55
C VAL A 363 28.69 7.18 -7.96
N HIS A 364 29.83 6.52 -8.08
CA HIS A 364 30.55 6.35 -9.33
C HIS A 364 30.60 4.88 -9.73
N SER A 365 30.55 4.63 -11.03
CA SER A 365 30.59 3.28 -11.58
C SER A 365 31.14 3.26 -13.01
N GLY A 366 31.62 2.10 -13.43
CA GLY A 366 32.24 1.89 -14.72
C GLY A 366 31.30 1.70 -15.90
N PHE A 367 29.99 1.64 -15.67
CA PHE A 367 28.98 1.49 -16.71
C PHE A 367 27.81 2.45 -16.48
N PRO A 368 27.16 3.03 -17.50
CA PRO A 368 26.22 4.15 -17.33
C PRO A 368 24.80 3.74 -16.92
N VAL A 369 24.48 2.44 -16.92
CA VAL A 369 23.20 1.87 -16.45
C VAL A 369 23.49 0.65 -15.58
N LEU A 370 23.17 0.71 -14.29
CA LEU A 370 23.49 -0.36 -13.34
C LEU A 370 22.25 -1.20 -13.04
N LEU A 371 22.39 -2.53 -13.07
CA LEU A 371 21.33 -3.46 -12.66
C LEU A 371 21.63 -4.06 -11.29
N ASN A 372 20.62 -4.61 -10.64
CA ASN A 372 20.81 -5.48 -9.50
C ASN A 372 21.37 -6.83 -9.96
N MET A 373 22.52 -7.22 -9.41
CA MET A 373 23.25 -8.42 -9.84
C MET A 373 23.83 -9.18 -8.65
N GLY A 374 23.92 -10.49 -8.82
CA GLY A 374 24.52 -11.41 -7.86
C GLY A 374 24.94 -12.70 -8.55
N SER A 375 25.29 -13.72 -7.77
CA SER A 375 25.62 -15.03 -8.34
C SER A 375 25.49 -16.18 -7.34
N ALA A 376 25.10 -17.35 -7.83
CA ALA A 376 25.01 -18.56 -7.02
C ALA A 376 26.08 -19.59 -7.44
N LEU A 377 26.69 -20.24 -6.46
CA LEU A 377 27.68 -21.29 -6.65
C LEU A 377 27.01 -22.67 -6.65
N THR A 378 27.11 -23.38 -7.78
CA THR A 378 26.57 -24.73 -7.95
C THR A 378 27.68 -25.77 -7.91
N LYS A 379 27.44 -26.84 -7.13
CA LYS A 379 28.32 -28.02 -7.09
C LYS A 379 27.94 -28.97 -8.23
N ASP A 380 28.71 -28.95 -9.31
CA ASP A 380 28.53 -29.80 -10.50
C ASP A 380 29.47 -31.02 -10.50
N GLY A 381 30.10 -31.33 -9.36
CA GLY A 381 31.11 -32.37 -9.24
C GLY A 381 32.51 -31.96 -9.73
N GLN A 382 32.67 -30.77 -10.31
CA GLN A 382 33.96 -30.18 -10.65
C GLN A 382 34.37 -29.10 -9.63
N GLN A 383 35.65 -28.79 -9.56
CA GLN A 383 36.20 -27.69 -8.74
C GLN A 383 37.05 -26.79 -9.63
N PRO A 384 36.96 -25.43 -9.51
CA PRO A 384 36.08 -24.70 -8.59
C PRO A 384 34.60 -24.78 -8.99
N ALA A 385 33.71 -24.43 -8.06
CA ALA A 385 32.27 -24.44 -8.32
C ALA A 385 31.89 -23.54 -9.51
N MET A 386 30.87 -23.97 -10.26
CA MET A 386 30.26 -23.15 -11.30
C MET A 386 29.60 -21.94 -10.64
N GLU A 387 29.81 -20.75 -11.21
CA GLU A 387 29.24 -19.49 -10.72
C GLU A 387 28.15 -19.03 -11.69
N ASN A 388 26.88 -19.20 -11.28
CA ASN A 388 25.73 -18.80 -12.07
C ASN A 388 25.37 -17.34 -11.77
N PRO A 389 25.45 -16.43 -12.75
CA PRO A 389 25.04 -15.04 -12.55
C PRO A 389 23.53 -14.94 -12.37
N ALA A 390 23.11 -13.97 -11.57
CA ALA A 390 21.71 -13.61 -11.37
C ALA A 390 21.54 -12.11 -11.60
N PHE A 391 20.47 -11.73 -12.29
CA PHE A 391 20.14 -10.36 -12.65
C PHE A 391 18.70 -10.05 -12.26
N ASN A 392 18.45 -8.84 -11.79
CA ASN A 392 17.11 -8.33 -11.54
C ASN A 392 17.00 -6.84 -11.89
N THR A 393 15.77 -6.41 -12.16
CA THR A 393 15.38 -5.05 -12.55
C THR A 393 14.61 -4.32 -11.46
N ASP A 394 14.56 -4.90 -10.27
CA ASP A 394 13.97 -4.30 -9.06
C ASP A 394 14.74 -3.06 -8.58
N MET A 395 16.01 -2.93 -8.97
CA MET A 395 16.80 -1.73 -8.79
C MET A 395 17.61 -1.44 -10.07
N ILE A 396 17.46 -0.22 -10.61
CA ILE A 396 18.21 0.22 -11.80
C ILE A 396 18.71 1.65 -11.56
N ALA A 397 20.02 1.91 -11.71
CA ALA A 397 20.56 3.27 -11.63
C ALA A 397 20.97 3.79 -13.02
N TYR A 398 20.65 5.06 -13.31
CA TYR A 398 20.95 5.71 -14.57
C TYR A 398 21.89 6.89 -14.35
N SER A 399 23.03 6.89 -15.04
CA SER A 399 24.08 7.89 -14.83
C SER A 399 23.69 9.28 -15.33
N LYS A 400 24.42 10.30 -14.89
CA LYS A 400 24.34 11.68 -15.39
C LYS A 400 24.83 11.82 -16.84
N ASP A 401 25.59 10.85 -17.36
CA ASP A 401 26.04 10.84 -18.75
C ASP A 401 24.89 10.41 -19.67
N LYS A 402 24.19 11.41 -20.21
CA LYS A 402 23.00 11.21 -21.04
C LYS A 402 23.29 10.42 -22.32
N GLU A 403 24.44 10.65 -22.95
CA GLU A 403 24.74 10.03 -24.23
C GLU A 403 25.12 8.55 -24.04
N ALA A 404 26.00 8.26 -23.09
CA ALA A 404 26.41 6.89 -22.80
C ALA A 404 25.23 6.03 -22.31
N ARG A 405 24.35 6.58 -21.45
CA ARG A 405 23.18 5.82 -21.00
C ARG A 405 22.15 5.61 -22.10
N ARG A 406 21.96 6.57 -23.02
CA ARG A 406 20.94 6.48 -24.09
C ARG A 406 21.20 5.29 -24.99
N GLN A 407 22.45 5.03 -25.37
CA GLN A 407 22.84 3.84 -26.13
C GLN A 407 22.33 2.55 -25.46
N ILE A 408 22.48 2.45 -24.14
CA ILE A 408 22.08 1.26 -23.38
C ILE A 408 20.56 1.17 -23.24
N ILE A 409 19.91 2.28 -22.86
CA ILE A 409 18.45 2.35 -22.70
C ILE A 409 17.75 1.99 -24.00
N GLU A 410 18.12 2.61 -25.12
CA GLU A 410 17.54 2.31 -26.43
C GLU A 410 17.83 0.86 -26.88
N GLY A 411 19.02 0.34 -26.61
CA GLY A 411 19.37 -1.04 -26.96
C GLY A 411 18.52 -2.07 -26.21
N VAL A 412 18.25 -1.82 -24.92
CA VAL A 412 17.32 -2.65 -24.13
C VAL A 412 15.90 -2.50 -24.63
N ALA A 413 15.44 -1.25 -24.83
CA ALA A 413 14.09 -0.95 -25.31
C ALA A 413 13.78 -1.63 -26.64
N LYS A 414 14.67 -1.53 -27.63
CA LYS A 414 14.52 -2.18 -28.95
C LYS A 414 14.42 -3.70 -28.84
N LYS A 415 15.18 -4.34 -27.94
CA LYS A 415 15.07 -5.77 -27.69
C LYS A 415 13.72 -6.15 -27.08
N ILE A 416 13.23 -5.38 -26.10
CA ILE A 416 11.91 -5.62 -25.49
C ILE A 416 10.79 -5.45 -26.52
N ILE A 417 10.79 -4.33 -27.26
CA ILE A 417 9.81 -4.03 -28.32
C ILE A 417 9.78 -5.17 -29.35
N ALA A 418 10.95 -5.62 -29.82
CA ALA A 418 11.03 -6.72 -30.78
C ALA A 418 10.41 -8.03 -30.26
N ARG A 419 10.48 -8.31 -28.95
CA ARG A 419 9.82 -9.48 -28.35
C ARG A 419 8.30 -9.33 -28.34
N TYR A 420 7.78 -8.14 -28.02
CA TYR A 420 6.34 -7.83 -28.09
C TYR A 420 5.81 -7.95 -29.52
N GLU A 421 6.49 -7.35 -30.50
CA GLU A 421 6.09 -7.37 -31.91
C GLU A 421 6.17 -8.76 -32.54
N ASN A 422 7.10 -9.61 -32.07
CA ASN A 422 7.37 -10.93 -32.65
C ASN A 422 7.13 -12.05 -31.63
N CYS A 423 6.04 -11.96 -30.86
CA CYS A 423 5.76 -12.87 -29.74
C CYS A 423 5.79 -14.36 -30.14
N ALA A 424 5.08 -14.72 -31.21
CA ALA A 424 5.02 -16.09 -31.73
C ALA A 424 6.41 -16.64 -32.04
N LYS A 425 7.22 -15.85 -32.76
CA LYS A 425 8.58 -16.22 -33.16
C LYS A 425 9.49 -16.39 -31.94
N TYR A 426 9.41 -15.47 -30.98
CA TYR A 426 10.22 -15.55 -29.76
C TYR A 426 9.90 -16.82 -28.97
N ILE A 427 8.62 -17.17 -28.81
CA ILE A 427 8.21 -18.41 -28.14
C ILE A 427 8.70 -19.64 -28.91
N GLU A 428 8.61 -19.63 -30.24
CA GLU A 428 9.05 -20.74 -31.08
C GLU A 428 10.55 -21.00 -30.96
N GLU A 429 11.37 -19.96 -30.90
CA GLU A 429 12.83 -20.04 -30.77
C GLU A 429 13.31 -20.21 -29.33
N SER A 430 12.43 -20.02 -28.35
CA SER A 430 12.79 -20.05 -26.92
C SER A 430 13.26 -21.43 -26.47
N LYS A 431 14.30 -21.41 -25.61
CA LYS A 431 14.82 -22.56 -24.88
C LYS A 431 14.35 -22.61 -23.42
N ASN A 432 13.54 -21.64 -22.99
CA ASN A 432 12.94 -21.64 -21.66
C ASN A 432 11.98 -22.84 -21.55
N GLU A 433 12.19 -23.72 -20.56
CA GLU A 433 11.46 -24.99 -20.44
C GLU A 433 9.94 -24.80 -20.40
N GLU A 434 9.46 -23.71 -19.80
CA GLU A 434 8.03 -23.42 -19.68
C GLU A 434 7.42 -22.81 -20.94
N LEU A 435 8.18 -22.02 -21.70
CA LEU A 435 7.75 -21.59 -23.04
C LEU A 435 7.79 -22.76 -24.04
N VAL A 436 8.74 -23.68 -23.90
CA VAL A 436 8.77 -24.94 -24.67
C VAL A 436 7.56 -25.81 -24.33
N ARG A 437 7.16 -25.86 -23.06
CA ARG A 437 5.92 -26.54 -22.64
C ARG A 437 4.69 -25.88 -23.27
N LEU A 438 4.61 -24.56 -23.22
CA LEU A 438 3.51 -23.80 -23.81
C LEU A 438 3.40 -24.04 -25.31
N LYS A 439 4.48 -23.87 -26.09
CA LYS A 439 4.42 -23.99 -27.55
C LYS A 439 4.02 -25.38 -28.05
N ASN A 440 4.33 -26.41 -27.26
CA ASN A 440 3.98 -27.78 -27.57
C ASN A 440 2.54 -28.16 -27.17
N SER A 441 1.85 -27.31 -26.39
CA SER A 441 0.48 -27.56 -25.94
C SER A 441 -0.55 -27.46 -27.07
N PRO A 442 -1.61 -28.32 -27.09
CA PRO A 442 -2.68 -28.23 -28.09
C PRO A 442 -3.39 -26.87 -28.10
N GLY A 443 -3.64 -26.30 -26.92
CA GLY A 443 -4.30 -25.02 -26.75
C GLY A 443 -3.51 -23.86 -27.37
N TYR A 444 -2.19 -23.84 -27.20
CA TYR A 444 -1.34 -22.85 -27.86
C TYR A 444 -1.36 -23.02 -29.38
N LYS A 445 -1.24 -24.24 -29.90
CA LYS A 445 -1.29 -24.50 -31.34
C LYS A 445 -2.61 -24.03 -31.97
N LEU A 446 -3.73 -24.36 -31.33
CA LEU A 446 -5.05 -23.88 -31.75
C LEU A 446 -5.16 -22.35 -31.66
N PHE A 447 -4.57 -21.74 -30.64
CA PHE A 447 -4.52 -20.29 -30.49
C PHE A 447 -3.72 -19.63 -31.64
N ILE A 448 -2.59 -20.20 -32.03
CA ILE A 448 -1.79 -19.75 -33.19
C ILE A 448 -2.60 -19.89 -34.49
N GLU A 449 -3.24 -21.03 -34.72
CA GLU A 449 -4.08 -21.27 -35.90
C GLU A 449 -5.22 -20.26 -36.01
N LYS A 450 -5.92 -19.97 -34.90
CA LYS A 450 -7.02 -19.00 -34.85
C LYS A 450 -6.57 -17.56 -35.10
N THR A 451 -5.32 -17.24 -34.79
CA THR A 451 -4.77 -15.88 -34.89
C THR A 451 -3.92 -15.68 -36.14
N ASP A 452 -3.75 -16.70 -36.99
CA ASP A 452 -2.80 -16.69 -38.12
C ASP A 452 -1.38 -16.29 -37.67
N GLY A 453 -1.00 -16.71 -36.46
CA GLY A 453 0.26 -16.34 -35.81
C GLY A 453 0.40 -14.86 -35.42
N LYS A 454 -0.65 -14.04 -35.59
CA LYS A 454 -0.66 -12.60 -35.27
C LYS A 454 -1.53 -12.34 -34.04
N PHE A 455 -0.89 -12.24 -32.89
CA PHE A 455 -1.55 -11.97 -31.62
C PHE A 455 -0.71 -11.05 -30.75
N ASP A 456 -1.39 -10.31 -29.87
CA ASP A 456 -0.74 -9.57 -28.79
C ASP A 456 -0.50 -10.49 -27.57
N LEU A 457 0.55 -10.18 -26.81
CA LEU A 457 0.94 -10.97 -25.64
C LEU A 457 -0.13 -11.01 -24.54
N CYS A 458 -0.98 -9.98 -24.45
CA CYS A 458 -2.07 -9.92 -23.47
C CYS A 458 -3.12 -11.00 -23.77
N ALA A 459 -3.50 -11.18 -25.04
CA ALA A 459 -4.42 -12.21 -25.49
C ALA A 459 -3.90 -13.62 -25.16
N LEU A 460 -2.60 -13.87 -25.35
CA LEU A 460 -1.99 -15.14 -24.97
C LEU A 460 -2.02 -15.35 -23.45
N ARG A 461 -1.68 -14.33 -22.65
CA ARG A 461 -1.77 -14.39 -21.19
C ARG A 461 -3.21 -14.63 -20.70
N ALA A 462 -4.20 -14.05 -21.37
CA ALA A 462 -5.62 -14.31 -21.10
C ALA A 462 -5.98 -15.78 -21.36
N ALA A 463 -5.61 -16.32 -22.52
CA ALA A 463 -5.85 -17.72 -22.87
C ALA A 463 -5.21 -18.70 -21.87
N VAL A 464 -3.96 -18.43 -21.46
CA VAL A 464 -3.28 -19.23 -20.41
C VAL A 464 -4.00 -19.07 -19.07
N SER A 465 -4.56 -17.91 -18.77
CA SER A 465 -5.29 -17.71 -17.50
C SER A 465 -6.61 -18.47 -17.49
N GLU A 466 -7.33 -18.47 -18.60
CA GLU A 466 -8.58 -19.21 -18.81
C GLU A 466 -8.37 -20.73 -18.75
N ALA A 467 -7.21 -21.21 -19.24
CA ALA A 467 -6.84 -22.63 -19.17
C ALA A 467 -6.79 -23.19 -17.73
N HIS A 468 -6.76 -22.37 -16.68
CA HIS A 468 -6.70 -22.83 -15.29
C HIS A 468 -8.02 -22.62 -14.52
N GLN A 469 -9.12 -22.32 -15.20
CA GLN A 469 -10.42 -22.12 -14.54
C GLN A 469 -11.00 -23.42 -13.99
N ASP A 470 -10.85 -24.52 -14.74
CA ASP A 470 -11.40 -25.83 -14.41
C ASP A 470 -10.59 -26.96 -15.08
N ALA A 471 -10.89 -28.20 -14.68
CA ALA A 471 -10.19 -29.40 -15.13
C ALA A 471 -10.23 -29.59 -16.66
N LEU A 472 -11.39 -29.37 -17.29
CA LEU A 472 -11.57 -29.49 -18.73
C LEU A 472 -10.78 -28.44 -19.50
N SER A 473 -10.82 -27.19 -19.07
CA SER A 473 -10.06 -26.09 -19.68
C SER A 473 -8.56 -26.37 -19.62
N PHE A 474 -8.07 -26.89 -18.48
CA PHE A 474 -6.67 -27.24 -18.31
C PHE A 474 -6.26 -28.41 -19.20
N ALA A 475 -7.05 -29.49 -19.20
CA ALA A 475 -6.79 -30.67 -20.02
C ALA A 475 -6.84 -30.36 -21.52
N THR A 476 -7.81 -29.55 -21.95
CA THR A 476 -7.97 -29.13 -23.34
C THR A 476 -6.81 -28.25 -23.79
N PHE A 477 -6.37 -27.32 -22.95
CA PHE A 477 -5.29 -26.42 -23.30
C PHE A 477 -3.92 -27.10 -23.30
N PHE A 478 -3.57 -27.83 -22.23
CA PHE A 478 -2.24 -28.43 -22.09
C PHE A 478 -2.10 -29.84 -22.69
N GLY A 479 -3.22 -30.50 -22.99
CA GLY A 479 -3.26 -31.84 -23.57
C GLY A 479 -3.24 -32.95 -22.52
N ALA A 480 -3.66 -34.14 -22.98
CA ALA A 480 -3.84 -35.32 -22.13
C ALA A 480 -2.52 -35.81 -21.51
N GLU A 481 -1.42 -35.72 -22.26
CA GLU A 481 -0.09 -36.18 -21.84
C GLU A 481 0.43 -35.34 -20.66
N TYR A 482 0.27 -34.02 -20.73
CA TYR A 482 0.67 -33.13 -19.67
C TYR A 482 -0.27 -33.22 -18.46
N PHE A 483 -1.58 -33.29 -18.70
CA PHE A 483 -2.58 -33.53 -17.65
C PHE A 483 -2.24 -34.82 -16.89
N ALA A 484 -1.98 -35.91 -17.62
CA ALA A 484 -1.61 -37.19 -17.04
C ALA A 484 -0.29 -37.10 -16.26
N LYS A 485 0.74 -36.47 -16.82
CA LYS A 485 2.02 -36.26 -16.12
C LYS A 485 1.85 -35.48 -14.80
N THR A 486 0.88 -34.57 -14.75
CA THR A 486 0.66 -33.69 -13.59
C THR A 486 -0.21 -34.37 -12.53
N PHE A 487 -1.32 -35.00 -12.91
CA PHE A 487 -2.34 -35.48 -11.98
C PHE A 487 -2.49 -37.00 -11.93
N ALA A 488 -1.90 -37.75 -12.85
CA ALA A 488 -2.18 -39.17 -13.05
C ALA A 488 -0.93 -39.97 -13.49
N THR A 489 -1.15 -41.18 -14.03
CA THR A 489 -0.11 -42.00 -14.65
C THR A 489 -0.27 -41.99 -16.16
N GLN A 490 0.79 -42.34 -16.89
CA GLN A 490 0.75 -42.42 -18.37
C GLN A 490 -0.32 -43.40 -18.89
N GLU A 491 -0.69 -44.40 -18.10
CA GLU A 491 -1.71 -45.39 -18.46
C GLU A 491 -3.11 -44.77 -18.60
N LEU A 492 -3.38 -43.63 -17.94
CA LEU A 492 -4.67 -42.94 -18.00
C LEU A 492 -4.81 -41.96 -19.18
N ILE A 493 -3.75 -41.76 -19.98
CA ILE A 493 -3.78 -40.87 -21.15
C ILE A 493 -4.96 -41.16 -22.08
N PRO A 494 -5.28 -42.42 -22.47
CA PRO A 494 -6.40 -42.69 -23.37
C PRO A 494 -7.75 -42.24 -22.80
N VAL A 495 -7.98 -42.46 -21.50
CA VAL A 495 -9.20 -42.02 -20.79
C VAL A 495 -9.31 -40.50 -20.77
N ILE A 496 -8.19 -39.81 -20.53
CA ILE A 496 -8.16 -38.34 -20.53
C ILE A 496 -8.45 -37.79 -21.93
N LYS A 497 -7.92 -38.41 -23.00
CA LYS A 497 -8.22 -38.01 -24.39
C LYS A 497 -9.70 -38.10 -24.71
N GLU A 498 -10.33 -39.23 -24.35
CA GLU A 498 -11.78 -39.42 -24.50
C GLU A 498 -12.56 -38.37 -23.71
N ALA A 499 -12.16 -38.09 -22.47
CA ALA A 499 -12.82 -37.05 -21.67
C ALA A 499 -12.70 -35.66 -22.26
N ILE A 500 -11.55 -35.28 -22.82
CA ILE A 500 -11.39 -34.00 -23.52
C ILE A 500 -12.32 -33.93 -24.73
N GLN A 501 -12.33 -34.97 -25.58
CA GLN A 501 -13.16 -35.02 -26.79
C GLN A 501 -14.66 -34.88 -26.47
N HIS A 502 -15.12 -35.56 -25.42
CA HIS A 502 -16.52 -35.55 -24.99
C HIS A 502 -16.85 -34.43 -23.99
N GLN A 503 -15.92 -33.50 -23.72
CA GLN A 503 -16.09 -32.40 -22.77
C GLN A 503 -16.51 -32.87 -21.36
N ASN A 504 -15.99 -34.01 -20.92
CA ASN A 504 -16.36 -34.66 -19.66
C ASN A 504 -15.57 -34.06 -18.48
N GLN A 505 -16.07 -32.93 -17.99
CA GLN A 505 -15.54 -32.22 -16.82
C GLN A 505 -15.51 -33.08 -15.56
N ASP A 506 -16.56 -33.87 -15.30
CA ASP A 506 -16.69 -34.68 -14.09
C ASP A 506 -15.55 -35.69 -13.98
N LEU A 507 -15.24 -36.39 -15.08
CA LEU A 507 -14.16 -37.38 -15.09
C LEU A 507 -12.79 -36.74 -14.82
N LEU A 508 -12.49 -35.63 -15.49
CA LEU A 508 -11.23 -34.91 -15.31
C LEU A 508 -11.09 -34.39 -13.88
N THR A 509 -12.20 -33.93 -13.29
CA THR A 509 -12.28 -33.51 -11.89
C THR A 509 -11.96 -34.69 -10.97
N SER A 510 -12.56 -35.87 -11.19
CA SER A 510 -12.28 -37.08 -10.41
C SER A 510 -10.82 -37.55 -10.50
N VAL A 511 -10.15 -37.35 -11.65
CA VAL A 511 -8.71 -37.62 -11.76
C VAL A 511 -7.90 -36.72 -10.81
N ILE A 512 -8.22 -35.42 -10.76
CA ILE A 512 -7.56 -34.47 -9.86
C ILE A 512 -7.89 -34.78 -8.40
N GLU A 513 -9.14 -35.11 -8.08
CA GLU A 513 -9.53 -35.49 -6.71
C GLU A 513 -8.78 -36.72 -6.22
N ASN A 514 -8.63 -37.74 -7.07
CA ASN A 514 -7.84 -38.93 -6.76
C ASN A 514 -6.36 -38.57 -6.56
N HIS A 515 -5.81 -37.62 -7.33
CA HIS A 515 -4.46 -37.11 -7.13
C HIS A 515 -4.30 -36.44 -5.76
N ILE A 516 -5.21 -35.53 -5.40
CA ILE A 516 -5.23 -34.82 -4.11
C ILE A 516 -5.25 -35.84 -2.96
N GLU A 517 -6.10 -36.86 -3.07
CA GLU A 517 -6.24 -37.90 -2.06
C GLU A 517 -4.99 -38.76 -1.93
N LYS A 518 -4.44 -39.27 -3.04
CA LYS A 518 -3.23 -40.11 -3.04
C LYS A 518 -1.97 -39.37 -2.57
N GLN A 519 -1.88 -38.07 -2.85
CA GLN A 519 -0.75 -37.23 -2.46
C GLN A 519 -0.95 -36.55 -1.09
N HIS A 520 -2.10 -36.76 -0.43
CA HIS A 520 -2.45 -36.14 0.85
C HIS A 520 -2.33 -34.60 0.85
N LEU A 521 -2.79 -33.95 -0.23
CA LEU A 521 -2.67 -32.50 -0.44
C LEU A 521 -3.73 -31.70 0.34
N ASN A 522 -3.54 -31.58 1.66
CA ASN A 522 -4.50 -30.95 2.57
C ASN A 522 -4.80 -29.46 2.27
N ASP A 523 -3.89 -28.75 1.61
CA ASP A 523 -4.06 -27.33 1.23
C ASP A 523 -5.04 -27.10 0.06
N TYR A 524 -5.48 -28.19 -0.58
CA TYR A 524 -6.33 -28.20 -1.77
C TYR A 524 -7.51 -29.17 -1.55
N PRO A 525 -8.57 -28.76 -0.85
CA PRO A 525 -9.71 -29.64 -0.59
C PRO A 525 -10.39 -30.09 -1.89
N LYS A 526 -10.98 -31.30 -1.90
CA LYS A 526 -11.78 -31.88 -3.00
C LYS A 526 -13.11 -31.12 -3.20
N THR A 527 -13.00 -29.85 -3.55
CA THR A 527 -14.09 -28.89 -3.78
C THR A 527 -13.74 -28.10 -5.05
N PRO A 528 -14.74 -27.53 -5.76
CA PRO A 528 -14.47 -26.71 -6.94
C PRO A 528 -13.42 -25.62 -6.71
N ASP A 529 -13.49 -24.92 -5.56
CA ASP A 529 -12.53 -23.87 -5.21
C ASP A 529 -11.13 -24.42 -4.90
N GLY A 530 -11.04 -25.56 -4.20
CA GLY A 530 -9.77 -26.21 -3.91
C GLY A 530 -9.07 -26.74 -5.16
N ILE A 531 -9.82 -27.30 -6.11
CA ILE A 531 -9.32 -27.73 -7.41
C ILE A 531 -8.87 -26.52 -8.24
N LYS A 532 -9.70 -25.46 -8.30
CA LYS A 532 -9.32 -24.21 -8.97
C LYS A 532 -8.04 -23.63 -8.40
N LYS A 533 -7.88 -23.62 -7.06
CA LYS A 533 -6.65 -23.19 -6.37
C LYS A 533 -5.45 -24.07 -6.76
N LEU A 534 -5.63 -25.38 -6.86
CA LEU A 534 -4.58 -26.30 -7.31
C LEU A 534 -4.17 -26.02 -8.75
N LEU A 535 -5.12 -25.90 -9.68
CA LEU A 535 -4.85 -25.56 -11.08
C LEU A 535 -4.13 -24.21 -11.19
N LYS A 536 -4.61 -23.20 -10.47
CA LYS A 536 -3.97 -21.88 -10.38
C LYS A 536 -2.53 -21.92 -9.87
N SER A 537 -2.17 -22.88 -9.00
CA SER A 537 -0.77 -23.05 -8.59
C SER A 537 0.17 -23.40 -9.77
N PHE A 538 -0.35 -24.09 -10.79
CA PHE A 538 0.38 -24.36 -12.04
C PHE A 538 0.37 -23.20 -13.02
N GLN A 539 -0.65 -22.31 -12.96
CA GLN A 539 -0.73 -21.12 -13.81
C GLN A 539 0.52 -20.27 -13.67
N GLY A 540 0.99 -20.05 -12.45
CA GLY A 540 2.20 -19.26 -12.19
C GLY A 540 3.45 -19.83 -12.88
N ILE A 541 3.52 -21.12 -13.17
CA ILE A 541 4.70 -21.74 -13.79
C ILE A 541 4.85 -21.28 -15.24
N VAL A 542 3.75 -21.35 -16.02
CA VAL A 542 3.75 -20.98 -17.45
C VAL A 542 3.54 -19.49 -17.66
N TYR A 543 2.81 -18.82 -16.76
CA TYR A 543 2.51 -17.40 -16.86
C TYR A 543 3.72 -16.51 -16.55
N LYS A 544 4.56 -16.86 -15.56
CA LYS A 544 5.74 -16.05 -15.19
C LYS A 544 6.68 -15.76 -16.38
N PRO A 545 7.09 -16.74 -17.19
CA PRO A 545 7.87 -16.49 -18.41
C PRO A 545 7.23 -15.47 -19.36
N LEU A 546 5.90 -15.44 -19.49
CA LEU A 546 5.20 -14.50 -20.36
C LEU A 546 5.34 -13.03 -19.91
N VAL A 547 5.81 -12.77 -18.69
CA VAL A 547 6.21 -11.44 -18.23
C VAL A 547 7.74 -11.32 -18.24
N MET A 548 8.43 -12.23 -17.56
CA MET A 548 9.88 -12.15 -17.33
C MET A 548 10.69 -12.18 -18.62
N GLU A 549 10.29 -13.01 -19.59
CA GLU A 549 10.98 -13.16 -20.88
C GLU A 549 10.57 -12.09 -21.90
N PHE A 550 9.57 -11.26 -21.62
CA PHE A 550 9.11 -10.26 -22.59
C PHE A 550 9.47 -8.84 -22.17
N SER A 551 9.26 -8.50 -20.90
CA SER A 551 9.53 -7.18 -20.35
C SER A 551 10.49 -7.21 -19.16
N GLY A 552 10.43 -8.28 -18.36
CA GLY A 552 11.09 -8.35 -17.06
C GLY A 552 12.59 -8.66 -17.09
N PRO A 553 13.16 -9.17 -15.97
CA PRO A 553 14.60 -9.36 -15.82
C PRO A 553 15.25 -10.20 -16.93
N SER A 554 14.61 -11.26 -17.43
CA SER A 554 15.19 -12.09 -18.50
C SER A 554 15.26 -11.33 -19.84
N ALA A 555 14.30 -10.44 -20.11
CA ALA A 555 14.31 -9.62 -21.30
C ALA A 555 15.44 -8.60 -21.30
N VAL A 556 15.64 -7.94 -20.16
CA VAL A 556 16.69 -6.94 -19.96
C VAL A 556 18.08 -7.58 -19.92
N SER A 557 18.25 -8.62 -19.11
CA SER A 557 19.56 -9.19 -18.82
C SER A 557 20.12 -10.06 -19.95
N SER A 558 19.38 -10.36 -21.01
CA SER A 558 19.88 -11.18 -22.13
C SER A 558 21.18 -10.62 -22.71
N SER A 559 21.29 -9.28 -22.84
CA SER A 559 22.52 -8.62 -23.31
C SER A 559 23.69 -8.76 -22.33
N TRP A 560 23.41 -8.78 -21.02
CA TRP A 560 24.43 -8.99 -19.98
C TRP A 560 24.91 -10.43 -19.98
N VAL A 561 23.99 -11.39 -20.14
CA VAL A 561 24.30 -12.81 -20.27
C VAL A 561 25.11 -13.06 -21.54
N GLU A 562 24.69 -12.53 -22.69
CA GLU A 562 25.44 -12.61 -23.96
C GLU A 562 26.89 -12.09 -23.81
N ALA A 563 27.08 -10.98 -23.07
CA ALA A 563 28.40 -10.38 -22.84
C ALA A 563 29.36 -11.28 -22.03
N ILE A 564 28.84 -12.26 -21.28
CA ILE A 564 29.63 -13.21 -20.48
C ILE A 564 29.59 -14.65 -21.03
N SER A 565 28.59 -15.02 -21.84
CA SER A 565 28.38 -16.38 -22.36
C SER A 565 29.27 -16.77 -23.55
N GLY A 566 29.96 -15.83 -24.19
CA GLY A 566 30.98 -16.11 -25.21
C GLY A 566 32.31 -16.65 -24.64
N ARG A 567 32.39 -16.84 -23.32
CA ARG A 567 33.57 -17.31 -22.57
C ARG A 567 33.29 -18.70 -22.00
N SER A 568 34.31 -19.45 -21.59
CA SER A 568 34.11 -20.76 -20.92
C SER A 568 33.14 -20.64 -19.74
N ILE A 569 32.49 -21.75 -19.36
CA ILE A 569 31.50 -21.79 -18.26
C ILE A 569 32.08 -21.05 -17.03
N PRO A 570 31.42 -19.99 -16.52
CA PRO A 570 31.97 -19.19 -15.44
C PRO A 570 32.21 -20.05 -14.19
N ARG A 571 33.47 -20.10 -13.74
CA ARG A 571 33.86 -20.75 -12.48
C ARG A 571 34.41 -19.69 -11.53
N ASN A 572 34.08 -19.84 -10.25
CA ASN A 572 34.58 -18.92 -9.22
C ASN A 572 36.03 -19.27 -8.87
N PHE A 573 36.98 -18.54 -9.46
CA PHE A 573 38.40 -18.71 -9.18
C PHE A 573 38.82 -17.86 -7.97
N GLU A 574 38.81 -18.49 -6.79
CA GLU A 574 39.31 -17.88 -5.56
C GLU A 574 40.83 -17.62 -5.63
N TYR A 575 41.28 -16.50 -5.06
CA TYR A 575 42.69 -16.13 -4.88
C TYR A 575 43.51 -15.83 -6.15
N LEU A 576 42.87 -15.53 -7.28
CA LEU A 576 43.60 -15.05 -8.46
C LEU A 576 44.40 -13.78 -8.14
N ALA A 577 45.58 -13.63 -8.76
CA ALA A 577 46.42 -12.44 -8.62
C ALA A 577 45.74 -11.18 -9.16
N GLU A 578 44.90 -11.33 -10.19
CA GLU A 578 44.09 -10.25 -10.77
C GLU A 578 42.61 -10.63 -10.75
N PRO A 579 41.85 -10.42 -9.66
CA PRO A 579 40.44 -10.83 -9.60
C PRO A 579 39.54 -10.16 -10.65
N MET A 580 39.87 -8.94 -11.07
CA MET A 580 39.15 -8.10 -12.06
C MET A 580 39.26 -8.59 -13.51
N SER A 581 39.91 -9.73 -13.69
CA SER A 581 39.94 -10.47 -14.92
C SER A 581 38.70 -11.32 -15.18
N GLN A 582 37.99 -11.69 -14.11
CA GLN A 582 36.76 -12.46 -14.20
C GLN A 582 35.62 -11.51 -14.60
N PRO A 583 34.87 -11.79 -15.69
CA PRO A 583 33.77 -10.92 -16.14
C PRO A 583 32.76 -10.62 -15.04
N LEU A 584 32.44 -11.63 -14.21
CA LEU A 584 31.52 -11.48 -13.08
C LEU A 584 32.04 -10.55 -11.99
N ARG A 585 33.36 -10.49 -11.77
CA ARG A 585 33.97 -9.52 -10.85
C ARG A 585 33.94 -8.11 -11.44
N VAL A 586 34.18 -7.96 -12.74
CA VAL A 586 34.01 -6.67 -13.44
C VAL A 586 32.58 -6.16 -13.30
N LEU A 587 31.58 -7.01 -13.56
CA LEU A 587 30.18 -6.66 -13.36
C LEU A 587 29.87 -6.31 -11.91
N GLN A 588 30.32 -7.12 -10.95
CA GLN A 588 30.12 -6.88 -9.52
C GLN A 588 30.62 -5.52 -9.06
N HIS A 589 31.83 -5.12 -9.46
CA HIS A 589 32.44 -3.88 -9.00
C HIS A 589 31.97 -2.67 -9.81
N HIS A 590 31.81 -2.81 -11.13
CA HIS A 590 31.69 -1.66 -12.04
C HIS A 590 30.34 -1.53 -12.75
N ALA A 591 29.44 -2.53 -12.66
CA ALA A 591 28.13 -2.51 -13.32
C ALA A 591 26.94 -2.89 -12.42
N CYS A 592 27.19 -3.34 -11.19
CA CYS A 592 26.16 -3.69 -10.21
C CYS A 592 25.74 -2.47 -9.38
N VAL A 593 24.43 -2.31 -9.18
CA VAL A 593 23.83 -1.28 -8.30
C VAL A 593 23.82 -1.69 -6.83
N SER A 594 23.88 -3.00 -6.54
CA SER A 594 23.88 -3.53 -5.18
C SER A 594 25.10 -3.01 -4.43
N GLY A 595 24.87 -2.43 -3.25
CA GLY A 595 25.90 -1.76 -2.45
C GLY A 595 26.22 -0.33 -2.88
N LYS A 596 25.65 0.18 -3.97
CA LYS A 596 25.74 1.59 -4.41
C LYS A 596 24.47 2.37 -4.09
N ALA A 597 23.31 1.77 -4.27
CA ALA A 597 22.03 2.36 -3.84
C ALA A 597 21.70 1.99 -2.39
N ASN A 598 21.02 2.88 -1.66
CA ASN A 598 20.68 2.69 -0.24
C ASN A 598 19.44 1.81 -0.01
N PHE A 599 19.30 0.72 -0.76
CA PHE A 599 18.16 -0.19 -0.71
C PHE A 599 18.62 -1.63 -0.56
N SER A 600 17.77 -2.47 0.02
CA SER A 600 18.02 -3.89 0.20
C SER A 600 17.04 -4.71 -0.63
N SER A 601 17.56 -5.38 -1.66
CA SER A 601 16.83 -6.38 -2.43
C SER A 601 17.13 -7.77 -1.90
N ASP A 602 16.11 -8.61 -1.83
CA ASP A 602 16.26 -10.03 -1.55
C ASP A 602 16.10 -10.90 -2.80
N ASN A 603 15.64 -10.35 -3.93
CA ASN A 603 15.16 -11.09 -5.11
C ASN A 603 16.22 -11.95 -5.81
N ILE A 604 17.50 -11.67 -5.57
CA ILE A 604 18.62 -12.41 -6.14
C ILE A 604 19.61 -12.86 -5.07
N PRO A 605 20.42 -13.91 -5.34
CA PRO A 605 21.52 -14.29 -4.47
C PRO A 605 22.51 -13.14 -4.27
N LYS A 606 23.17 -13.12 -3.12
CA LYS A 606 24.40 -12.33 -2.96
C LYS A 606 25.49 -12.89 -3.87
N TRP A 607 26.47 -12.07 -4.25
CA TRP A 607 27.61 -12.55 -5.03
C TRP A 607 28.31 -13.75 -4.35
N CYS A 608 28.49 -14.82 -5.12
CA CYS A 608 29.09 -16.08 -4.71
C CYS A 608 28.36 -16.78 -3.55
N GLU A 609 27.04 -16.61 -3.42
CA GLU A 609 26.22 -17.35 -2.45
C GLU A 609 26.12 -18.83 -2.82
N LEU A 610 26.05 -19.75 -1.86
CA LEU A 610 25.85 -21.16 -2.18
C LEU A 610 24.43 -21.40 -2.68
N GLN A 611 24.28 -22.14 -3.78
CA GLN A 611 22.96 -22.47 -4.35
C GLN A 611 22.02 -23.12 -3.30
N SER A 612 22.57 -23.97 -2.42
CA SER A 612 21.80 -24.59 -1.34
C SER A 612 21.24 -23.61 -0.32
N ASP A 613 21.90 -22.46 -0.12
CA ASP A 613 21.44 -21.44 0.81
C ASP A 613 20.38 -20.54 0.14
N VAL A 614 20.55 -20.27 -1.16
CA VAL A 614 19.51 -19.62 -1.99
C VAL A 614 18.21 -20.41 -1.96
N GLU A 615 18.29 -21.73 -2.18
CA GLU A 615 17.12 -22.63 -2.18
C GLU A 615 16.41 -22.64 -0.82
N LYS A 616 17.16 -22.68 0.29
CA LYS A 616 16.58 -22.58 1.64
C LYS A 616 15.87 -21.25 1.87
N ARG A 617 16.46 -20.12 1.44
CA ARG A 617 15.81 -18.80 1.56
C ARG A 617 14.55 -18.71 0.71
N GLN A 618 14.56 -19.27 -0.50
CA GLN A 618 13.39 -19.28 -1.38
C GLN A 618 12.24 -20.13 -0.83
N GLN A 619 12.54 -21.28 -0.22
CA GLN A 619 11.53 -22.12 0.44
C GLN A 619 10.86 -21.45 1.65
N GLN A 620 11.54 -20.48 2.27
CA GLN A 620 11.05 -19.74 3.43
C GLN A 620 10.25 -18.48 3.07
N ARG A 621 10.14 -18.11 1.79
CA ARG A 621 9.32 -16.96 1.40
C ARG A 621 7.85 -17.32 1.43
N GLU A 622 7.09 -16.57 2.20
CA GLU A 622 5.62 -16.67 2.27
C GLU A 622 4.93 -15.78 1.22
N ASP A 623 5.66 -14.82 0.63
CA ASP A 623 5.09 -13.79 -0.24
C ASP A 623 4.86 -14.29 -1.67
N GLY A 624 3.61 -14.20 -2.12
CA GLY A 624 3.22 -14.45 -3.52
C GLY A 624 3.54 -13.26 -4.43
N LEU A 625 3.78 -13.54 -5.71
CA LEU A 625 4.04 -12.49 -6.72
C LEU A 625 2.75 -11.69 -6.99
N SER A 626 2.73 -10.42 -6.56
CA SER A 626 1.59 -9.49 -6.61
C SER A 626 0.97 -9.31 -8.00
N TRP A 627 1.76 -9.54 -9.05
CA TRP A 627 1.37 -9.36 -10.45
C TRP A 627 0.86 -10.64 -11.13
N LEU A 628 0.83 -11.79 -10.44
CA LEU A 628 0.08 -12.95 -10.95
C LEU A 628 -1.43 -12.63 -10.98
N PRO A 629 -2.19 -13.16 -11.94
CA PRO A 629 -3.62 -12.86 -12.08
C PRO A 629 -4.42 -13.01 -10.78
N ASP A 630 -4.15 -14.05 -9.99
CA ASP A 630 -4.84 -14.29 -8.72
C ASP A 630 -4.47 -13.29 -7.63
N ALA A 631 -3.19 -12.90 -7.58
CA ALA A 631 -2.73 -11.90 -6.63
C ALA A 631 -3.31 -10.52 -6.98
N GLN A 632 -3.44 -10.20 -8.28
CA GLN A 632 -4.14 -9.00 -8.73
C GLN A 632 -5.62 -9.03 -8.37
N GLU A 633 -6.30 -10.16 -8.56
CA GLU A 633 -7.70 -10.34 -8.17
C GLU A 633 -7.88 -10.14 -6.66
N LYS A 634 -6.97 -10.72 -5.86
CA LYS A 634 -6.92 -10.54 -4.41
C LYS A 634 -6.72 -9.08 -4.02
N LEU A 635 -5.70 -8.40 -4.58
CA LEU A 635 -5.43 -6.97 -4.34
C LEU A 635 -6.62 -6.08 -4.71
N LYS A 636 -7.32 -6.40 -5.80
CA LYS A 636 -8.52 -5.66 -6.22
C LYS A 636 -9.64 -5.78 -5.18
N ARG A 637 -9.87 -6.99 -4.65
CA ARG A 637 -10.86 -7.26 -3.60
C ARG A 637 -10.46 -6.60 -2.26
N GLU A 638 -9.20 -6.77 -1.85
CA GLU A 638 -8.65 -6.13 -0.64
C GLU A 638 -8.76 -4.61 -0.73
N GLY A 639 -8.48 -4.02 -1.89
CA GLY A 639 -8.67 -2.59 -2.10
C GLY A 639 -10.14 -2.16 -1.95
N GLN A 640 -11.10 -2.93 -2.44
CA GLN A 640 -12.53 -2.64 -2.24
C GLN A 640 -12.92 -2.73 -0.76
N GLN A 641 -12.45 -3.77 -0.07
CA GLN A 641 -12.72 -3.95 1.35
C GLN A 641 -12.08 -2.84 2.19
N ALA A 642 -10.82 -2.50 1.94
CA ALA A 642 -10.12 -1.43 2.63
C ALA A 642 -10.80 -0.07 2.40
N LYS A 643 -11.30 0.20 1.18
CA LYS A 643 -12.09 1.42 0.90
C LYS A 643 -13.39 1.46 1.71
N LEU A 644 -14.11 0.34 1.79
CA LEU A 644 -15.33 0.23 2.58
C LEU A 644 -15.06 0.42 4.08
N GLU A 645 -13.98 -0.18 4.59
CA GLU A 645 -13.55 -0.03 5.99
C GLU A 645 -13.10 1.41 6.30
N GLU A 646 -12.37 2.05 5.39
CA GLU A 646 -11.96 3.45 5.49
C GLU A 646 -13.15 4.39 5.49
N GLU A 647 -14.10 4.23 4.54
CA GLU A 647 -15.33 5.02 4.48
C GLU A 647 -16.18 4.84 5.75
N GLN A 648 -16.24 3.63 6.30
CA GLN A 648 -16.90 3.37 7.59
C GLN A 648 -16.17 4.06 8.75
N ARG A 649 -14.82 4.03 8.78
CA ARG A 649 -14.04 4.70 9.83
C ARG A 649 -14.21 6.21 9.79
N ILE A 650 -14.11 6.82 8.60
CA ILE A 650 -14.32 8.27 8.42
C ILE A 650 -15.73 8.65 8.85
N LYS A 651 -16.75 7.88 8.45
CA LYS A 651 -18.13 8.15 8.87
C LYS A 651 -18.29 8.08 10.39
N LEU A 652 -17.66 7.10 11.05
CA LEU A 652 -17.69 6.96 12.51
C LEU A 652 -16.95 8.12 13.21
N GLU A 653 -15.78 8.51 12.71
CA GLU A 653 -14.99 9.63 13.23
C GLU A 653 -15.74 10.97 13.05
N GLU A 654 -16.40 11.17 11.92
CA GLU A 654 -17.21 12.37 11.66
C GLU A 654 -18.48 12.40 12.52
N GLU A 655 -19.17 11.28 12.70
CA GLU A 655 -20.29 11.18 13.65
C GLU A 655 -19.86 11.48 15.10
N GLN A 656 -18.66 11.03 15.50
CA GLN A 656 -18.10 11.37 16.82
C GLN A 656 -17.75 12.86 16.92
N ARG A 657 -17.15 13.45 15.88
CA ARG A 657 -16.83 14.89 15.83
C ARG A 657 -18.09 15.74 15.93
N ILE A 658 -19.14 15.41 15.17
CA ILE A 658 -20.44 16.11 15.20
C ILE A 658 -21.08 16.00 16.58
N LYS A 659 -21.08 14.81 17.21
CA LYS A 659 -21.59 14.64 18.59
C LYS A 659 -20.85 15.52 19.60
N LEU A 660 -19.52 15.59 19.48
CA LEU A 660 -18.70 16.42 20.38
C LEU A 660 -18.97 17.92 20.18
N GLU A 661 -19.06 18.37 18.93
CA GLU A 661 -19.39 19.76 18.59
C GLU A 661 -20.81 20.14 19.05
N GLU A 662 -21.79 19.24 18.90
CA GLU A 662 -23.16 19.46 19.34
C GLU A 662 -23.30 19.50 20.87
N GLU A 663 -22.60 18.62 21.60
CA GLU A 663 -22.54 18.70 23.07
C GLU A 663 -21.93 20.01 23.56
N GLN A 664 -20.88 20.51 22.90
CA GLN A 664 -20.29 21.81 23.22
C GLN A 664 -21.27 22.96 22.94
N ARG A 665 -22.00 22.91 21.82
CA ARG A 665 -23.00 23.92 21.47
C ARG A 665 -24.15 23.96 22.48
N ILE A 666 -24.68 22.79 22.86
CA ILE A 666 -25.76 22.68 23.85
C ILE A 666 -25.33 23.25 25.20
N LYS A 667 -24.12 22.92 25.68
CA LYS A 667 -23.59 23.49 26.92
C LYS A 667 -23.50 25.01 26.88
N LEU A 668 -23.05 25.58 25.76
CA LEU A 668 -22.94 27.04 25.60
C LEU A 668 -24.33 27.72 25.55
N GLU A 669 -25.28 27.14 24.83
CA GLU A 669 -26.66 27.64 24.74
C GLU A 669 -27.39 27.57 26.09
N GLU A 670 -27.22 26.48 26.84
CA GLU A 670 -27.83 26.31 28.16
C GLU A 670 -27.25 27.30 29.19
N GLU A 671 -25.95 27.54 29.17
CA GLU A 671 -25.29 28.54 30.03
C GLU A 671 -25.75 29.98 29.70
N GLN A 672 -25.99 30.29 28.42
CA GLN A 672 -26.58 31.58 28.02
C GLN A 672 -28.05 31.69 28.45
N ARG A 673 -28.83 30.61 28.36
CA ARG A 673 -30.24 30.61 28.77
C ARG A 673 -30.38 30.82 30.27
N ILE A 674 -29.55 30.17 31.08
CA ILE A 674 -29.51 30.36 32.54
C ILE A 674 -29.17 31.81 32.89
N LYS A 675 -28.15 32.39 32.25
CA LYS A 675 -27.81 33.82 32.48
C LYS A 675 -28.96 34.75 32.13
N LEU A 676 -29.69 34.50 31.04
CA LEU A 676 -30.83 35.32 30.64
C LEU A 676 -32.03 35.16 31.58
N GLU A 677 -32.30 33.94 32.04
CA GLU A 677 -33.37 33.64 33.01
C GLU A 677 -33.07 34.29 34.38
N GLU A 678 -31.83 34.21 34.88
CA GLU A 678 -31.40 34.90 36.10
C GLU A 678 -31.51 36.43 35.98
N GLU A 679 -31.09 37.01 34.84
CA GLU A 679 -31.16 38.45 34.60
C GLU A 679 -32.61 38.96 34.50
N GLN A 680 -33.54 38.14 33.98
CA GLN A 680 -34.97 38.45 33.99
C GLN A 680 -35.58 38.35 35.39
N GLN A 681 -35.17 37.37 36.19
CA GLN A 681 -35.64 37.22 37.58
C GLN A 681 -35.21 38.41 38.44
N ILE A 682 -33.96 38.86 38.31
CA ILE A 682 -33.44 40.04 39.01
C ILE A 682 -34.20 41.30 38.60
N LYS A 683 -34.45 41.52 37.30
CA LYS A 683 -35.24 42.68 36.84
C LYS A 683 -36.66 42.69 37.40
N LEU A 684 -37.31 41.53 37.49
CA LEU A 684 -38.67 41.44 38.02
C LEU A 684 -38.72 41.72 39.53
N GLU A 685 -37.73 41.24 40.28
CA GLU A 685 -37.61 41.50 41.72
C GLU A 685 -37.28 42.98 42.01
N GLU A 686 -36.40 43.60 41.22
CA GLU A 686 -36.07 45.03 41.33
C GLU A 686 -37.27 45.92 40.97
N GLU A 687 -38.03 45.61 39.90
CA GLU A 687 -39.24 46.36 39.53
C GLU A 687 -40.33 46.28 40.61
N GLN A 688 -40.46 45.16 41.32
CA GLN A 688 -41.41 45.03 42.43
C GLN A 688 -40.98 45.85 43.65
N GLN A 689 -39.68 45.91 43.97
CA GLN A 689 -39.20 46.76 45.07
C GLN A 689 -39.36 48.25 44.78
N ILE A 690 -39.08 48.70 43.54
CA ILE A 690 -39.19 50.12 43.15
C ILE A 690 -40.65 50.59 43.23
N LYS A 691 -41.62 49.77 42.80
CA LYS A 691 -43.06 50.12 42.89
C LYS A 691 -43.54 50.30 44.33
N LEU A 692 -43.07 49.48 45.27
CA LEU A 692 -43.46 49.56 46.68
C LEU A 692 -42.85 50.78 47.39
N GLU A 693 -41.62 51.17 47.05
CA GLU A 693 -40.97 52.37 47.62
C GLU A 693 -41.56 53.69 47.09
N GLU A 694 -41.95 53.77 45.82
CA GLU A 694 -42.57 54.97 45.22
C GLU A 694 -44.00 55.21 45.73
N GLU A 695 -44.80 54.15 45.93
CA GLU A 695 -46.14 54.28 46.52
C GLU A 695 -46.10 54.77 47.98
N HIS A 696 -45.08 54.36 48.74
CA HIS A 696 -44.89 54.79 50.13
C HIS A 696 -44.40 56.24 50.25
N LYS A 697 -43.57 56.72 49.31
CA LYS A 697 -43.15 58.13 49.26
C LYS A 697 -44.31 59.05 48.89
N SER A 698 -45.10 58.71 47.88
CA SER A 698 -46.21 59.55 47.40
C SER A 698 -47.33 59.70 48.45
N LYS A 699 -47.77 58.62 49.11
CA LYS A 699 -48.84 58.66 50.13
C LYS A 699 -48.51 59.54 51.35
N LYS A 700 -47.22 59.75 51.67
CA LYS A 700 -46.82 60.51 52.86
C LYS A 700 -46.76 62.02 52.62
N TYR A 701 -46.25 62.47 51.45
CA TYR A 701 -46.21 63.90 51.10
C TYR A 701 -47.60 64.52 50.94
N PHE A 702 -48.56 63.77 50.35
CA PHE A 702 -49.95 64.22 50.24
C PHE A 702 -50.60 64.42 51.62
N ALA A 703 -50.34 63.55 52.59
CA ALA A 703 -50.88 63.71 53.95
C ALA A 703 -50.38 64.98 54.68
N GLN A 704 -49.17 65.48 54.37
CA GLN A 704 -48.69 66.76 54.93
C GLN A 704 -49.25 67.98 54.18
N SER A 705 -49.46 67.88 52.88
CA SER A 705 -50.19 68.89 52.10
C SER A 705 -51.61 69.08 52.66
N ASP A 706 -52.32 67.98 52.93
CA ASP A 706 -53.68 68.02 53.49
C ASP A 706 -53.72 68.68 54.88
N ALA A 707 -52.69 68.46 55.71
CA ALA A 707 -52.58 69.11 57.01
C ALA A 707 -52.42 70.63 56.89
N ILE A 708 -51.68 71.12 55.89
CA ILE A 708 -51.53 72.55 55.61
C ILE A 708 -52.84 73.12 55.07
N ASP A 709 -53.55 72.41 54.20
CA ASP A 709 -54.87 72.83 53.73
C ASP A 709 -55.85 72.99 54.87
N LEU A 710 -55.85 72.07 55.84
CA LEU A 710 -56.69 72.19 57.03
C LEU A 710 -56.37 73.47 57.82
N ILE A 711 -55.09 73.79 58.00
CA ILE A 711 -54.67 75.02 58.69
C ILE A 711 -55.12 76.27 57.92
N LEU A 712 -54.92 76.30 56.60
CA LEU A 712 -55.30 77.43 55.75
C LEU A 712 -56.81 77.60 55.63
N ASN A 713 -57.57 76.51 55.60
CA ASN A 713 -59.04 76.55 55.59
C ASN A 713 -59.59 77.03 56.94
N ASN A 714 -58.95 76.67 58.06
CA ASN A 714 -59.28 77.26 59.36
C ASN A 714 -59.00 78.77 59.38
N PHE A 715 -57.90 79.21 58.77
CA PHE A 715 -57.61 80.63 58.63
C PHE A 715 -58.65 81.35 57.75
N GLU A 716 -59.09 80.74 56.65
CA GLU A 716 -60.17 81.25 55.81
C GLU A 716 -61.49 81.41 56.58
N ASN A 717 -61.84 80.43 57.41
CA ASN A 717 -63.03 80.49 58.25
C ASN A 717 -62.97 81.65 59.25
N GLU A 718 -61.80 81.88 59.85
CA GLU A 718 -61.59 83.04 60.71
C GLU A 718 -61.68 84.36 59.94
N ILE A 719 -61.15 84.42 58.70
CA ILE A 719 -61.30 85.62 57.85
C ILE A 719 -62.77 85.88 57.53
N ASN A 720 -63.54 84.82 57.27
CA ASN A 720 -64.97 84.92 56.99
C ASN A 720 -65.76 85.44 58.19
N SER A 721 -65.31 85.17 59.42
CA SER A 721 -65.94 85.64 60.67
C SER A 721 -65.78 87.15 60.90
N ILE A 722 -64.87 87.83 60.18
CA ILE A 722 -64.67 89.28 60.28
C ILE A 722 -65.92 90.02 59.74
N GLY A 723 -66.57 90.77 60.63
CA GLY A 723 -67.73 91.61 60.32
C GLY A 723 -67.41 92.80 59.40
N ALA A 724 -68.43 93.34 58.72
CA ALA A 724 -68.29 94.34 57.66
C ALA A 724 -67.56 95.65 58.03
N TYR A 725 -67.40 95.93 59.32
CA TYR A 725 -66.77 97.16 59.83
C TYR A 725 -65.25 97.23 59.63
N TYR A 726 -64.57 96.11 59.35
CA TYR A 726 -63.11 96.05 59.19
C TYR A 726 -62.70 95.72 57.75
N ALA A 727 -63.33 96.36 56.75
CA ALA A 727 -63.14 96.02 55.34
C ALA A 727 -61.68 96.03 54.83
N PRO A 728 -60.81 97.00 55.17
CA PRO A 728 -59.41 96.99 54.73
C PRO A 728 -58.60 95.84 55.35
N ALA A 729 -58.83 95.55 56.63
CA ALA A 729 -58.16 94.46 57.33
C ALA A 729 -58.62 93.09 56.84
N LYS A 730 -59.92 92.93 56.57
CA LYS A 730 -60.46 91.70 55.95
C LYS A 730 -59.84 91.47 54.57
N GLN A 731 -59.74 92.50 53.73
CA GLN A 731 -59.10 92.39 52.42
C GLN A 731 -57.63 91.99 52.53
N ARG A 732 -56.88 92.58 53.48
CA ARG A 732 -55.48 92.23 53.70
C ARG A 732 -55.31 90.78 54.19
N ALA A 733 -56.25 90.27 54.98
CA ALA A 733 -56.21 88.88 55.43
C ALA A 733 -56.53 87.89 54.29
N ILE A 734 -57.44 88.24 53.38
CA ILE A 734 -57.71 87.47 52.16
C ILE A 734 -56.46 87.41 51.27
N GLU A 735 -55.81 88.55 51.02
CA GLU A 735 -54.56 88.59 50.24
C GLU A 735 -53.46 87.73 50.86
N LEU A 736 -53.35 87.71 52.19
CA LEU A 736 -52.42 86.85 52.90
C LEU A 736 -52.77 85.37 52.66
N LEU A 737 -54.02 84.97 52.83
CA LEU A 737 -54.47 83.59 52.61
C LEU A 737 -54.15 83.12 51.18
N ASP A 738 -54.46 83.94 50.17
CA ASP A 738 -54.19 83.62 48.76
C ASP A 738 -52.69 83.46 48.50
N THR A 739 -51.88 84.32 49.10
CA THR A 739 -50.41 84.23 49.02
C THR A 739 -49.90 82.93 49.66
N LEU A 740 -50.43 82.56 50.83
CA LEU A 740 -50.03 81.33 51.52
C LEU A 740 -50.44 80.06 50.76
N ARG A 741 -51.64 80.04 50.16
CA ARG A 741 -52.10 78.95 49.30
C ARG A 741 -51.20 78.79 48.08
N LYS A 742 -50.83 79.89 47.43
CA LYS A 742 -49.90 79.88 46.28
C LYS A 742 -48.55 79.27 46.66
N TYR A 743 -47.95 79.72 47.76
CA TYR A 743 -46.66 79.16 48.19
C TYR A 743 -46.76 77.66 48.50
N LYS A 744 -47.89 77.20 49.06
CA LYS A 744 -48.11 75.77 49.31
C LYS A 744 -48.14 74.98 48.00
N GLU A 745 -48.91 75.44 47.00
CA GLU A 745 -48.96 74.77 45.69
C GLU A 745 -47.59 74.70 45.02
N GLU A 746 -46.84 75.80 45.03
CA GLU A 746 -45.47 75.84 44.48
C GLU A 746 -44.54 74.84 45.17
N ALA A 747 -44.72 74.61 46.48
CA ALA A 747 -43.88 73.72 47.25
C ALA A 747 -44.27 72.25 47.17
N PHE A 748 -45.55 71.92 47.00
CA PHE A 748 -46.06 70.54 47.09
C PHE A 748 -46.48 69.92 45.75
N ASN A 749 -46.59 70.69 44.66
CA ASN A 749 -46.80 70.12 43.32
C ASN A 749 -45.56 69.33 42.82
N ASP A 750 -44.36 69.73 43.25
CA ASP A 750 -43.10 69.03 42.97
C ASP A 750 -42.16 69.22 44.18
N PRO A 751 -42.36 68.43 45.26
CA PRO A 751 -41.71 68.68 46.53
C PRO A 751 -40.21 68.38 46.48
N SER A 752 -39.40 69.43 46.61
CA SER A 752 -37.95 69.35 46.81
C SER A 752 -37.55 70.03 48.12
N ARG A 753 -36.39 69.65 48.66
CA ARG A 753 -35.86 70.23 49.91
C ARG A 753 -35.80 71.76 49.84
N GLU A 754 -35.37 72.31 48.72
CA GLU A 754 -35.23 73.75 48.51
C GLU A 754 -36.59 74.45 48.48
N LYS A 755 -37.57 73.88 47.76
CA LYS A 755 -38.93 74.43 47.68
C LYS A 755 -39.64 74.39 49.03
N LEU A 756 -39.50 73.31 49.80
CA LEU A 756 -40.08 73.20 51.15
C LEU A 756 -39.47 74.20 52.15
N ILE A 757 -38.15 74.41 52.10
CA ILE A 757 -37.50 75.44 52.93
C ILE A 757 -37.98 76.84 52.50
N SER A 758 -38.10 77.08 51.19
CA SER A 758 -38.59 78.36 50.68
C SER A 758 -40.04 78.64 51.12
N PHE A 759 -40.91 77.63 51.17
CA PHE A 759 -42.28 77.77 51.69
C PHE A 759 -42.29 78.26 53.13
N ALA A 760 -41.50 77.63 54.01
CA ALA A 760 -41.46 77.99 55.42
C ALA A 760 -40.97 79.45 55.62
N GLN A 761 -39.93 79.85 54.89
CA GLN A 761 -39.38 81.21 54.94
C GLN A 761 -40.35 82.26 54.36
N ASN A 762 -40.94 81.97 53.20
CA ASN A 762 -41.86 82.89 52.51
C ASN A 762 -43.18 83.03 53.26
N THR A 763 -43.71 81.95 53.83
CA THR A 763 -44.90 81.96 54.70
C THR A 763 -44.67 82.81 55.95
N LYS A 764 -43.53 82.61 56.63
CA LYS A 764 -43.14 83.41 57.79
C LYS A 764 -43.06 84.89 57.43
N ARG A 765 -42.41 85.24 56.33
CA ARG A 765 -42.27 86.63 55.87
C ARG A 765 -43.63 87.25 55.52
N ALA A 766 -44.46 86.56 54.74
CA ALA A 766 -45.78 87.06 54.34
C ALA A 766 -46.69 87.32 55.54
N ILE A 767 -46.68 86.42 56.53
CA ILE A 767 -47.44 86.61 57.78
C ILE A 767 -46.90 87.82 58.55
N GLN A 768 -45.58 87.94 58.70
CA GLN A 768 -44.94 89.09 59.38
C GLN A 768 -45.28 90.44 58.73
N GLU A 769 -45.36 90.51 57.40
CA GLU A 769 -45.73 91.73 56.67
C GLU A 769 -47.21 92.10 56.85
N ALA A 770 -48.08 91.11 57.05
CA ALA A 770 -49.51 91.33 57.31
C ALA A 770 -49.81 91.63 58.79
N THR A 771 -48.97 91.16 59.72
CA THR A 771 -49.18 91.26 61.18
C THR A 771 -49.44 92.70 61.67
N PRO A 772 -48.71 93.76 61.28
CA PRO A 772 -48.94 95.10 61.84
C PRO A 772 -50.33 95.64 61.55
N ILE A 773 -50.86 95.37 60.34
CA ILE A 773 -52.18 95.82 59.91
C ILE A 773 -53.26 95.00 60.61
N LEU A 774 -53.12 93.67 60.61
CA LEU A 774 -54.11 92.77 61.20
C LEU A 774 -54.10 92.80 62.74
N GLN A 775 -52.96 93.04 63.37
CA GLN A 775 -52.87 93.28 64.82
C GLN A 775 -53.56 94.58 65.21
N LYS A 776 -53.31 95.65 64.46
CA LYS A 776 -53.89 96.97 64.76
C LYS A 776 -55.41 96.96 64.66
N ASP A 777 -55.94 96.35 63.61
CA ASP A 777 -57.36 96.45 63.27
C ASP A 777 -58.20 95.27 63.82
N LEU A 778 -57.60 94.09 64.01
CA LEU A 778 -58.30 92.87 64.47
C LEU A 778 -57.72 92.23 65.73
N GLY A 779 -56.55 92.67 66.21
CA GLY A 779 -55.87 92.07 67.37
C GLY A 779 -55.26 90.69 67.10
N TRP A 780 -55.04 90.32 65.83
CA TRP A 780 -54.68 88.95 65.42
C TRP A 780 -53.20 88.56 65.52
N GLY A 781 -52.35 89.35 66.15
CA GLY A 781 -50.89 89.13 66.18
C GLY A 781 -50.48 87.80 66.82
N ASP A 782 -51.06 87.43 67.96
CA ASP A 782 -50.81 86.13 68.59
C ASP A 782 -51.36 84.98 67.75
N TYR A 783 -52.53 85.19 67.15
CA TYR A 783 -53.17 84.22 66.26
C TYR A 783 -52.32 83.97 65.01
N LEU A 784 -51.83 85.01 64.34
CA LEU A 784 -50.96 84.94 63.17
C LEU A 784 -49.60 84.33 63.50
N THR A 785 -49.06 84.60 64.69
CA THR A 785 -47.83 83.96 65.18
C THR A 785 -48.03 82.46 65.34
N ASN A 786 -49.18 82.02 65.88
CA ASN A 786 -49.51 80.61 65.98
C ASN A 786 -49.78 79.97 64.62
N LEU A 787 -50.45 80.68 63.70
CA LEU A 787 -50.64 80.23 62.32
C LEU A 787 -49.30 79.97 61.63
N ALA A 788 -48.36 80.90 61.74
CA ALA A 788 -47.01 80.74 61.21
C ALA A 788 -46.29 79.52 61.79
N LYS A 789 -46.37 79.32 63.12
CA LYS A 789 -45.80 78.14 63.79
C LYS A 789 -46.42 76.83 63.28
N GLN A 790 -47.75 76.78 63.14
CA GLN A 790 -48.44 75.59 62.66
C GLN A 790 -48.02 75.23 61.23
N LEU A 791 -47.96 76.21 60.33
CA LEU A 791 -47.55 76.03 58.94
C LEU A 791 -46.07 75.61 58.82
N VAL A 792 -45.17 76.24 59.58
CA VAL A 792 -43.74 75.90 59.57
C VAL A 792 -43.50 74.50 60.16
N ASN A 793 -44.18 74.13 61.25
CA ASN A 793 -44.05 72.79 61.85
C ASN A 793 -44.52 71.69 60.89
N ALA A 794 -45.63 71.91 60.19
CA ALA A 794 -46.14 70.95 59.21
C ALA A 794 -45.10 70.66 58.10
N VAL A 795 -44.40 71.68 57.61
CA VAL A 795 -43.37 71.53 56.57
C VAL A 795 -42.04 71.02 57.10
N THR A 796 -41.68 71.36 58.33
CA THR A 796 -40.45 70.85 58.98
C THR A 796 -40.42 69.32 59.01
N PHE A 797 -41.56 68.68 59.29
CA PHE A 797 -41.67 67.22 59.28
C PHE A 797 -41.46 66.62 57.88
N ALA A 798 -41.92 67.31 56.83
CA ALA A 798 -41.71 66.91 55.44
C ALA A 798 -40.23 67.06 55.01
N VAL A 799 -39.55 68.14 55.43
CA VAL A 799 -38.12 68.38 55.14
C VAL A 799 -37.23 67.33 55.82
N ALA A 800 -37.50 66.97 57.08
CA ALA A 800 -36.76 65.92 57.78
C ALA A 800 -36.88 64.56 57.06
N TYR A 801 -38.05 64.25 56.49
CA TYR A 801 -38.27 63.03 55.73
C TYR A 801 -37.54 63.03 54.38
N ALA A 802 -37.53 64.17 53.67
CA ALA A 802 -36.81 64.33 52.41
C ALA A 802 -35.29 64.15 52.57
N VAL A 803 -34.69 64.67 53.65
CA VAL A 803 -33.24 64.54 53.92
C VAL A 803 -32.84 63.11 54.33
N THR A 804 -33.73 62.38 55.01
CA THR A 804 -33.43 61.02 55.48
C THR A 804 -33.54 59.98 54.35
N PHE A 805 -34.28 60.28 53.27
CA PHE A 805 -34.59 59.31 52.20
C PHE A 805 -34.43 59.84 50.76
N GLY A 806 -33.70 60.94 50.57
CA GLY A 806 -33.46 61.51 49.24
C GLY A 806 -32.17 62.34 49.15
N THR A 807 -31.10 61.74 48.64
CA THR A 807 -30.44 62.11 47.36
C THR A 807 -29.14 61.30 47.19
N THR A 808 -28.86 60.97 45.93
CA THR A 808 -27.66 60.35 45.34
C THR A 808 -27.44 58.86 45.56
N GLY A 809 -27.73 58.11 44.50
CA GLY A 809 -27.37 56.72 44.32
C GLY A 809 -25.86 56.53 44.20
N HIS A 810 -25.35 55.66 45.06
CA HIS A 810 -24.23 54.75 44.80
C HIS A 810 -24.38 53.64 45.82
N GLN A 811 -25.02 52.53 45.41
CA GLN A 811 -24.99 51.31 46.21
C GLN A 811 -23.60 50.67 46.04
N GLY A 812 -22.85 50.74 47.13
CA GLY A 812 -21.49 50.24 47.28
C GLY A 812 -21.05 50.38 48.74
N PHE A 813 -21.76 49.67 49.64
CA PHE A 813 -21.24 49.14 50.90
C PHE A 813 -20.51 50.09 51.89
N PHE A 814 -21.12 51.20 52.34
CA PHE A 814 -20.91 51.75 53.70
C PHE A 814 -22.14 52.54 54.18
N ALA A 815 -22.86 52.02 55.17
CA ALA A 815 -23.96 52.72 55.83
C ALA A 815 -23.45 53.90 56.68
N LEU A 816 -23.84 55.12 56.33
CA LEU A 816 -23.61 56.33 57.13
C LEU A 816 -24.64 56.40 58.27
N LYS A 817 -24.14 56.51 59.52
CA LYS A 817 -24.92 56.47 60.76
C LYS A 817 -25.99 57.57 60.82
N SER A 818 -27.20 57.16 61.22
CA SER A 818 -28.42 57.96 61.44
C SER A 818 -28.30 59.15 62.39
N SER A 819 -27.17 59.35 63.08
CA SER A 819 -26.97 60.43 64.04
C SER A 819 -26.65 61.78 63.40
N LEU A 820 -26.04 61.83 62.21
CA LEU A 820 -25.63 63.09 61.58
C LEU A 820 -26.82 63.84 60.95
N ALA A 821 -27.72 63.11 60.29
CA ALA A 821 -28.93 63.68 59.66
C ALA A 821 -29.92 64.23 60.70
N VAL A 822 -30.06 63.55 61.84
CA VAL A 822 -30.88 64.03 62.97
C VAL A 822 -30.30 65.32 63.56
N SER A 823 -28.97 65.44 63.69
CA SER A 823 -28.33 66.66 64.20
C SER A 823 -28.49 67.87 63.26
N GLN A 824 -28.43 67.66 61.95
CA GLN A 824 -28.57 68.75 60.96
C GLN A 824 -30.01 69.25 60.86
N SER A 825 -30.99 68.36 60.99
CA SER A 825 -32.40 68.73 61.06
C SER A 825 -32.71 69.55 62.32
N GLN A 826 -32.20 69.12 63.49
CA GLN A 826 -32.36 69.85 64.75
C GLN A 826 -31.72 71.25 64.71
N ASN A 827 -30.53 71.40 64.13
CA ASN A 827 -29.89 72.71 63.96
C ASN A 827 -30.67 73.66 63.05
N LEU A 828 -31.32 73.15 61.99
CA LEU A 828 -32.16 73.97 61.10
C LEU A 828 -33.45 74.42 61.82
N VAL A 829 -34.02 73.55 62.65
CA VAL A 829 -35.18 73.86 63.49
C VAL A 829 -34.85 74.93 64.54
N GLU A 830 -33.68 74.84 65.18
CA GLU A 830 -33.21 75.86 66.13
C GLU A 830 -32.92 77.20 65.43
N ALA A 831 -32.35 77.19 64.22
CA ALA A 831 -32.14 78.41 63.43
C ALA A 831 -33.48 79.09 63.05
N LEU A 832 -34.47 78.31 62.60
CA LEU A 832 -35.78 78.86 62.21
C LEU A 832 -36.61 79.35 63.42
N ASN A 833 -36.53 78.65 64.56
CA ASN A 833 -37.24 79.00 65.79
C ASN A 833 -36.60 80.15 66.57
N SER A 834 -35.27 80.28 66.57
CA SER A 834 -34.56 81.38 67.23
C SER A 834 -34.88 82.74 66.59
N GLU A 835 -35.01 82.78 65.26
CA GLU A 835 -35.47 83.96 64.53
C GLU A 835 -36.97 84.27 64.71
N LEU A 836 -37.78 83.33 65.23
CA LEU A 836 -39.22 83.54 65.51
C LEU A 836 -39.46 84.12 66.92
N SER A 837 -38.57 83.87 67.88
CA SER A 837 -38.66 84.44 69.23
C SER A 837 -37.95 85.79 69.38
N GLN A 838 -36.98 86.11 68.53
CA GLN A 838 -36.27 87.39 68.56
C GLN A 838 -36.94 88.44 67.67
N LYS A 839 -38.08 88.99 68.14
CA LYS A 839 -38.55 90.39 67.94
C LYS A 839 -40.02 90.61 68.35
N ASN A 840 -40.51 89.85 69.33
CA ASN A 840 -41.54 90.36 70.25
C ASN A 840 -40.83 91.17 71.36
N CYS A 841 -40.39 92.37 70.98
CA CYS A 841 -40.10 93.53 71.82
C CYS A 841 -40.15 94.77 70.93
#